data_AF-A0A5N1IKK4-F1
#
_entry.id   AF-A0A5N1IKK4-F1
#
_cell.length_a   1.000
_cell.length_b   1.000
_cell.length_c   1.000
_cell.angle_alpha   90.00
_cell.angle_beta   90.00
_cell.angle_gamma   90.00
#
_symmetry.space_group_name_H-M   'P 1'
#
loop_
_entity.id
_entity.type
_entity.pdbx_description
1 polymer ?
#
loop_
_entity_poly.entity_id
_entity_poly.type
_entity_poly.pdbx_seq_one_letter_code
_entity_poly.pdbx_strand_id
1 'polypeptide(L)'
;MKILHLTDFHFSNQEQDLHRQTKVVNKMIEHIKFQSEKPDLIFFTGDLVYSGDKIESFRKAKELLIDPLLKDLDIPLENFFICPGNHDVDRSKRSMATIRFIDTIKDNIELDKFTKDPGIDYSNSLLPLNNYYTFTEELKSNSKDIYKNGYSCHLRTIENKTIGIYCANTAWRAVGHNDEGNLVLPLKFINEGLHHLKDAQIKIILHHHPLSNFKLYNEYALEDVIHNNFNIAFSGHLHKDTASVFLTHTDGILKLQSAASLAGTDGSTIGYTVINVDNETYFVKGKTFKFNNEGEYFYDGNLIEVQIPVSKEKQEQNKFRQRLRELHDLELEEANDLFLNGKVNKDAKGFLDLWTTPVISSKSPEEVKKENSVPIFNCDDFVNSGSDFLIMGEDKSGKTSLLKYLQLQCLSKFPILGVIPFYINSAKAEKGGDVKSRTQKEVATYFATSRAGATSIMETQKTLVLIDNLDLTNEQERKWLEEIIKCFHKSQIIICCNQNSLTKYRDVSIGDKKMINIFFHSLKKKQIREIAEKFYGNSNSKTEVITRINHIFNMLAIPFNFWNVSLFMWVFKESNRDINNDVDLVDLYMESILERENLLRSKGEFSYDKYKQYLAHLARFFLKKQDTSYSASIPEIYAFTEEYLKENPRNHTNANTVWSYVENKGIVKEVYPGMYSFRLNGIFEYFLAHYLKLNSEFRNNVIDDNDVYLSFKNELEMYAGSNRSDEDFVERIFNKTQRIFNNIHFEYSVNGGLNMDSLLKSIATDDIALHLGKKEMEVINERLSQDEIDDFEDPILENGIADRDRHCEVRVKKLIPIDEEDVASLERALYILGRVFKNADDIKNGNLINNIFNYLLDTTVMWGFKLFESMRKETNNPDNNNDHITMLANLMKQLLPVIVQSRLSDMIGAVNMQSVIKKKIESISLTDEKDSQFKLFLLFYMLCDIDLSSNIRYIEKSVQVLKIPILKHSIMIKILYYYHFRISEIHPQIQKATEKTLQNLYSEVAKSFNSSLYSKNQVSQIFNKLDKKKMVEKKKNS
;
A
#
# COMPACT_ATOMS: atom_id res chain seq x y z
N MET A 1 -19.80 -42.33 -23.47
CA MET A 1 -19.00 -41.47 -24.38
C MET A 1 -17.59 -41.22 -23.84
N LYS A 2 -16.55 -41.60 -24.58
CA LYS A 2 -15.13 -41.41 -24.25
C LYS A 2 -14.48 -40.33 -25.12
N ILE A 3 -13.72 -39.43 -24.51
CA ILE A 3 -13.12 -38.26 -25.13
C ILE A 3 -11.61 -38.25 -24.85
N LEU A 4 -10.80 -38.10 -25.89
CA LEU A 4 -9.38 -37.76 -25.78
C LEU A 4 -9.23 -36.24 -25.96
N HIS A 5 -8.67 -35.57 -24.96
CA HIS A 5 -8.41 -34.12 -24.99
C HIS A 5 -6.90 -33.84 -25.07
N LEU A 6 -6.54 -33.07 -26.09
CA LEU A 6 -5.19 -32.63 -26.43
C LEU A 6 -5.18 -31.10 -26.64
N THR A 7 -4.02 -30.46 -26.47
CA THR A 7 -3.87 -29.00 -26.62
C THR A 7 -2.40 -28.62 -26.77
N ASP A 8 -2.06 -27.44 -27.31
CA ASP A 8 -0.72 -26.85 -27.21
C ASP A 8 0.41 -27.76 -27.75
N PHE A 9 0.28 -28.18 -29.01
CA PHE A 9 1.27 -29.00 -29.72
C PHE A 9 2.48 -28.19 -30.19
N HIS A 10 2.25 -26.93 -30.59
CA HIS A 10 3.27 -26.00 -31.10
C HIS A 10 4.22 -26.63 -32.14
N PHE A 11 3.67 -27.19 -33.21
CA PHE A 11 4.47 -27.80 -34.27
C PHE A 11 5.59 -26.86 -34.75
N SER A 12 6.82 -27.37 -34.74
CA SER A 12 8.03 -26.66 -35.16
C SER A 12 8.78 -27.52 -36.17
N ASN A 13 9.14 -26.92 -37.30
CA ASN A 13 9.87 -27.63 -38.36
C ASN A 13 11.40 -27.58 -38.12
N GLN A 14 11.85 -27.25 -36.91
CA GLN A 14 13.25 -27.36 -36.52
C GLN A 14 13.60 -28.82 -36.24
N GLU A 15 14.79 -29.25 -36.68
CA GLU A 15 15.18 -30.67 -36.67
C GLU A 15 15.14 -31.31 -35.27
N GLN A 16 15.63 -30.59 -34.25
CA GLN A 16 15.64 -31.04 -32.87
C GLN A 16 14.22 -31.17 -32.29
N ASP A 17 13.34 -30.20 -32.58
CA ASP A 17 11.94 -30.23 -32.16
C ASP A 17 11.17 -31.35 -32.84
N LEU A 18 11.39 -31.55 -34.14
CA LEU A 18 10.69 -32.55 -34.94
C LEU A 18 10.96 -33.97 -34.42
N HIS A 19 12.22 -34.27 -34.08
CA HIS A 19 12.59 -35.56 -33.49
C HIS A 19 11.87 -35.79 -32.15
N ARG A 20 11.88 -34.77 -31.27
CA ARG A 20 11.21 -34.80 -29.97
C ARG A 20 9.69 -34.97 -30.13
N GLN A 21 9.06 -34.17 -30.99
CA GLN A 21 7.62 -34.18 -31.26
C GLN A 21 7.18 -35.54 -31.80
N THR A 22 7.86 -36.08 -32.81
CA THR A 22 7.58 -37.41 -33.37
C THR A 22 7.63 -38.49 -32.29
N LYS A 23 8.67 -38.44 -31.45
CA LYS A 23 8.87 -39.41 -30.37
C LYS A 23 7.74 -39.38 -29.33
N VAL A 24 7.35 -38.18 -28.90
CA VAL A 24 6.26 -38.02 -27.91
C VAL A 24 4.93 -38.48 -28.49
N VAL A 25 4.61 -38.14 -29.75
CA VAL A 25 3.38 -38.62 -30.41
C VAL A 25 3.33 -40.14 -30.45
N ASN A 26 4.42 -40.79 -30.88
CA ASN A 26 4.48 -42.25 -30.93
C ASN A 26 4.27 -42.87 -29.54
N LYS A 27 4.95 -42.33 -28.50
CA LYS A 27 4.78 -42.81 -27.13
C LYS A 27 3.39 -42.58 -26.56
N MET A 28 2.74 -41.47 -26.94
CA MET A 28 1.37 -41.18 -26.53
C MET A 28 0.40 -42.19 -27.15
N ILE A 29 0.52 -42.46 -28.45
CA ILE A 29 -0.31 -43.44 -29.15
C ILE A 29 -0.11 -44.86 -28.59
N GLU A 30 1.15 -45.27 -28.36
CA GLU A 30 1.49 -46.54 -27.71
C GLU A 30 0.81 -46.65 -26.32
N HIS A 31 0.88 -45.59 -25.53
CA HIS A 31 0.31 -45.56 -24.19
C HIS A 31 -1.23 -45.60 -24.21
N ILE A 32 -1.89 -44.84 -25.08
CA ILE A 32 -3.36 -44.87 -25.24
C ILE A 32 -3.83 -46.27 -25.63
N LYS A 33 -3.14 -46.92 -26.59
CA LYS A 33 -3.43 -48.31 -26.98
C LYS A 33 -3.25 -49.28 -25.80
N PHE A 34 -2.19 -49.11 -25.02
CA PHE A 34 -1.92 -49.95 -23.85
C PHE A 34 -3.01 -49.88 -22.79
N GLN A 35 -3.54 -48.68 -22.51
CA GLN A 35 -4.64 -48.49 -21.55
C GLN A 35 -5.97 -49.15 -22.00
N SER A 36 -6.06 -49.66 -23.25
CA SER A 36 -7.29 -50.22 -23.84
C SER A 36 -8.47 -49.24 -23.87
N GLU A 37 -8.17 -47.94 -23.90
CA GLU A 37 -9.15 -46.86 -23.90
C GLU A 37 -9.33 -46.30 -25.31
N LYS A 38 -10.11 -46.99 -26.17
CA LYS A 38 -10.47 -46.42 -27.48
C LYS A 38 -11.37 -45.17 -27.27
N PRO A 39 -10.97 -43.97 -27.72
CA PRO A 39 -11.81 -42.77 -27.66
C PRO A 39 -12.92 -42.80 -28.71
N ASP A 40 -14.09 -42.21 -28.40
CA ASP A 40 -15.14 -41.94 -29.38
C ASP A 40 -14.88 -40.62 -30.13
N LEU A 41 -14.33 -39.62 -29.41
CA LEU A 41 -14.08 -38.27 -29.90
C LEU A 41 -12.65 -37.81 -29.54
N ILE A 42 -12.04 -36.99 -30.40
CA ILE A 42 -10.79 -36.29 -30.11
C ILE A 42 -11.05 -34.78 -30.13
N PHE A 43 -10.70 -34.09 -29.04
CA PHE A 43 -10.75 -32.64 -28.92
C PHE A 43 -9.33 -32.07 -28.87
N PHE A 44 -9.06 -31.10 -29.74
CA PHE A 44 -7.81 -30.35 -29.77
C PHE A 44 -8.06 -28.86 -29.50
N THR A 45 -7.69 -28.36 -28.31
CA THR A 45 -8.07 -27.00 -27.86
C THR A 45 -7.03 -25.91 -28.14
N GLY A 46 -6.54 -25.84 -29.38
CA GLY A 46 -5.69 -24.74 -29.86
C GLY A 46 -4.19 -24.95 -29.75
N ASP A 47 -3.45 -24.04 -30.38
CA ASP A 47 -1.99 -24.03 -30.49
C ASP A 47 -1.43 -25.27 -31.16
N LEU A 48 -1.94 -25.57 -32.35
CA LEU A 48 -1.46 -26.68 -33.17
C LEU A 48 -0.06 -26.39 -33.72
N VAL A 49 0.22 -25.16 -34.14
CA VAL A 49 1.51 -24.76 -34.71
C VAL A 49 2.24 -23.77 -33.81
N TYR A 50 3.57 -23.69 -33.91
CA TYR A 50 4.35 -22.68 -33.18
C TYR A 50 4.07 -21.25 -33.68
N SER A 51 3.77 -21.11 -34.98
CA SER A 51 3.36 -19.85 -35.60
C SER A 51 2.39 -20.11 -36.76
N GLY A 52 1.27 -19.41 -36.77
CA GLY A 52 0.23 -19.48 -37.79
C GLY A 52 0.58 -18.83 -39.13
N ASP A 53 1.84 -18.43 -39.35
CA ASP A 53 2.29 -17.69 -40.53
C ASP A 53 2.23 -18.50 -41.84
N LYS A 54 2.28 -19.83 -41.76
CA LYS A 54 2.34 -20.74 -42.91
C LYS A 54 1.32 -21.87 -42.82
N ILE A 55 0.50 -22.01 -43.87
CA ILE A 55 -0.42 -23.15 -44.03
C ILE A 55 0.30 -24.52 -44.03
N GLU A 56 1.53 -24.57 -44.55
CA GLU A 56 2.33 -25.79 -44.60
C GLU A 56 2.66 -26.33 -43.20
N SER A 57 2.83 -25.45 -42.21
CA SER A 57 3.04 -25.84 -40.82
C SER A 57 1.83 -26.61 -40.27
N PHE A 58 0.61 -26.19 -40.61
CA PHE A 58 -0.61 -26.88 -40.20
C PHE A 58 -0.74 -28.26 -40.86
N ARG A 59 -0.44 -28.36 -42.17
CA ARG A 59 -0.49 -29.64 -42.90
C ARG A 59 0.53 -30.64 -42.36
N LYS A 60 1.76 -30.20 -42.07
CA LYS A 60 2.78 -31.05 -41.43
C LYS A 60 2.41 -31.44 -40.00
N ALA A 61 1.82 -30.51 -39.23
CA ALA A 61 1.29 -30.85 -37.90
C ALA A 61 0.20 -31.92 -37.98
N LYS A 62 -0.68 -31.86 -38.99
CA LYS A 62 -1.67 -32.89 -39.27
C LYS A 62 -1.02 -34.23 -39.61
N GLU A 63 -0.02 -34.26 -40.49
CA GLU A 63 0.70 -35.48 -40.85
C GLU A 63 1.42 -36.13 -39.65
N LEU A 64 1.94 -35.33 -38.72
CA LEU A 64 2.74 -35.83 -37.61
C LEU A 64 1.90 -36.22 -36.38
N LEU A 65 0.81 -35.51 -36.11
CA LEU A 65 -0.02 -35.72 -34.92
C LEU A 65 -1.40 -36.30 -35.26
N ILE A 66 -2.16 -35.61 -36.10
CA ILE A 66 -3.59 -35.89 -36.31
C ILE A 66 -3.78 -37.19 -37.10
N ASP A 67 -3.07 -37.36 -38.21
CA ASP A 67 -3.20 -38.54 -39.08
C ASP A 67 -2.78 -39.84 -38.37
N PRO A 68 -1.66 -39.88 -37.61
CA PRO A 68 -1.32 -41.02 -36.77
C PRO A 68 -2.40 -41.29 -35.71
N LEU A 69 -2.88 -40.27 -34.99
CA LEU A 69 -3.93 -40.46 -33.98
C LEU A 69 -5.19 -41.09 -34.57
N LEU A 70 -5.69 -40.57 -35.69
CA LEU A 70 -6.89 -41.08 -36.34
C LEU A 70 -6.71 -42.50 -36.85
N LYS A 71 -5.58 -42.77 -37.52
CA LYS A 71 -5.28 -44.08 -38.12
C LYS A 71 -5.03 -45.14 -37.05
N ASP A 72 -4.21 -44.84 -36.05
CA ASP A 72 -3.78 -45.81 -35.05
C ASP A 72 -4.81 -46.07 -33.96
N LEU A 73 -5.67 -45.09 -33.65
CA LEU A 73 -6.77 -45.27 -32.70
C LEU A 73 -8.08 -45.67 -33.38
N ASP A 74 -8.09 -45.79 -34.72
CA ASP A 74 -9.27 -46.16 -35.52
C ASP A 74 -10.46 -45.24 -35.26
N ILE A 75 -10.21 -43.93 -35.38
CA ILE A 75 -11.18 -42.85 -35.18
C ILE A 75 -11.41 -42.14 -36.53
N PRO A 76 -12.65 -41.99 -36.98
CA PRO A 76 -12.94 -41.29 -38.22
C PRO A 76 -12.66 -39.79 -38.08
N LEU A 77 -12.22 -39.14 -39.17
CA LEU A 77 -11.90 -37.71 -39.18
C LEU A 77 -13.09 -36.83 -38.71
N GLU A 78 -14.33 -37.26 -38.94
CA GLU A 78 -15.51 -36.54 -38.47
C GLU A 78 -15.67 -36.50 -36.94
N ASN A 79 -14.90 -37.29 -36.19
CA ASN A 79 -14.88 -37.28 -34.73
C ASN A 79 -13.69 -36.52 -34.13
N PHE A 80 -12.94 -35.80 -34.98
CA PHE A 80 -11.89 -34.88 -34.57
C PHE A 80 -12.39 -33.44 -34.60
N PHE A 81 -12.22 -32.70 -33.50
CA PHE A 81 -12.70 -31.33 -33.35
C PHE A 81 -11.56 -30.44 -32.86
N ILE A 82 -11.46 -29.24 -33.44
CA ILE A 82 -10.37 -28.29 -33.16
C ILE A 82 -10.88 -26.85 -33.06
N CYS A 83 -10.33 -26.09 -32.10
CA CYS A 83 -10.43 -24.63 -32.05
C CYS A 83 -9.03 -24.01 -32.15
N PRO A 84 -8.89 -22.73 -32.58
CA PRO A 84 -7.58 -22.09 -32.68
C PRO A 84 -7.11 -21.52 -31.34
N GLY A 85 -5.79 -21.51 -31.16
CA GLY A 85 -5.08 -20.77 -30.11
C GLY A 85 -4.33 -19.55 -30.63
N ASN A 86 -3.63 -18.81 -29.76
CA ASN A 86 -2.94 -17.57 -30.15
C ASN A 86 -1.67 -17.83 -30.98
N HIS A 87 -1.06 -19.01 -30.91
CA HIS A 87 0.04 -19.39 -31.79
C HIS A 87 -0.43 -19.75 -33.20
N ASP A 88 -1.70 -20.13 -33.37
CA ASP A 88 -2.30 -20.43 -34.69
C ASP A 88 -2.58 -19.14 -35.52
N VAL A 89 -2.28 -17.96 -34.97
CA VAL A 89 -2.49 -16.65 -35.59
C VAL A 89 -1.25 -16.16 -36.37
N ASP A 90 -1.45 -15.73 -37.61
CA ASP A 90 -0.46 -15.02 -38.42
C ASP A 90 -0.38 -13.54 -38.00
N ARG A 91 0.47 -13.25 -37.01
CA ARG A 91 0.69 -11.89 -36.50
C ARG A 91 1.30 -10.94 -37.55
N SER A 92 1.84 -11.44 -38.67
CA SER A 92 2.37 -10.59 -39.74
C SER A 92 1.26 -9.89 -40.55
N LYS A 93 0.05 -10.46 -40.57
CA LYS A 93 -1.11 -9.94 -41.32
C LYS A 93 -2.01 -9.01 -40.49
N ARG A 94 -1.57 -8.62 -39.30
CA ARG A 94 -2.38 -7.77 -38.40
C ARG A 94 -2.49 -6.33 -38.90
N SER A 95 -3.69 -5.77 -38.86
CA SER A 95 -3.94 -4.34 -39.09
C SER A 95 -3.95 -3.56 -37.79
N MET A 96 -2.95 -2.71 -37.55
CA MET A 96 -2.89 -1.88 -36.34
C MET A 96 -4.05 -0.86 -36.25
N ALA A 97 -4.59 -0.42 -37.38
CA ALA A 97 -5.75 0.48 -37.40
C ALA A 97 -7.01 -0.24 -36.91
N THR A 98 -7.27 -1.44 -37.42
CA THR A 98 -8.39 -2.30 -37.02
C THR A 98 -8.28 -2.71 -35.55
N ILE A 99 -7.08 -3.07 -35.10
CA ILE A 99 -6.78 -3.33 -33.68
C ILE A 99 -7.20 -2.15 -32.81
N ARG A 100 -6.71 -0.94 -33.11
CA ARG A 100 -7.03 0.26 -32.34
C ARG A 100 -8.53 0.55 -32.34
N PHE A 101 -9.23 0.31 -33.44
CA PHE A 101 -10.67 0.49 -33.52
C PHE A 101 -11.41 -0.48 -32.58
N ILE A 102 -11.10 -1.78 -32.64
CA ILE A 102 -11.70 -2.78 -31.75
C ILE A 102 -11.38 -2.46 -30.27
N ASP A 103 -10.20 -1.91 -30.00
CA ASP A 103 -9.81 -1.52 -28.64
C ASP A 103 -10.67 -0.37 -28.08
N THR A 104 -11.26 0.47 -28.94
CA THR A 104 -12.18 1.54 -28.51
C THR A 104 -13.61 1.06 -28.19
N ILE A 105 -13.98 -0.15 -28.60
CA ILE A 105 -15.31 -0.73 -28.33
C ILE A 105 -15.47 -0.96 -26.82
N LYS A 106 -16.61 -0.52 -26.28
CA LYS A 106 -16.87 -0.50 -24.82
C LYS A 106 -17.91 -1.50 -24.35
N ASP A 107 -18.68 -2.09 -25.25
CA ASP A 107 -19.75 -3.02 -24.91
C ASP A 107 -19.96 -4.11 -25.99
N ASN A 108 -20.80 -5.09 -25.66
CA ASN A 108 -21.11 -6.22 -26.55
C ASN A 108 -22.00 -5.83 -27.74
N ILE A 109 -22.78 -4.75 -27.63
CA ILE A 109 -23.72 -4.32 -28.69
C ILE A 109 -22.92 -3.72 -29.85
N GLU A 110 -21.96 -2.85 -29.55
CA GLU A 110 -21.03 -2.28 -30.52
C GLU A 110 -20.15 -3.37 -31.14
N LEU A 111 -19.68 -4.34 -30.33
CA LEU A 111 -18.88 -5.47 -30.81
C LEU A 111 -19.67 -6.36 -31.80
N ASP A 112 -20.92 -6.70 -31.48
CA ASP A 112 -21.78 -7.47 -32.37
C ASP A 112 -22.13 -6.68 -33.64
N LYS A 113 -22.32 -5.36 -33.54
CA LYS A 113 -22.54 -4.49 -34.70
C LYS A 113 -21.33 -4.47 -35.63
N PHE A 114 -20.12 -4.39 -35.09
CA PHE A 114 -18.86 -4.43 -35.86
C PHE A 114 -18.77 -5.70 -36.72
N THR A 115 -19.19 -6.85 -36.19
CA THR A 115 -19.15 -8.13 -36.94
C THR A 115 -20.36 -8.38 -37.83
N LYS A 116 -21.37 -7.52 -37.78
CA LYS A 116 -22.56 -7.61 -38.64
C LYS A 116 -22.36 -6.89 -39.97
N ASP A 117 -21.58 -5.83 -39.99
CA ASP A 117 -21.27 -5.06 -41.19
C ASP A 117 -20.01 -5.64 -41.87
N PRO A 118 -20.10 -6.23 -43.08
CA PRO A 118 -18.95 -6.79 -43.80
C PRO A 118 -18.05 -5.70 -44.40
N GLY A 119 -17.73 -4.68 -43.60
CA GLY A 119 -16.83 -3.60 -43.96
C GLY A 119 -15.36 -4.05 -43.97
N ILE A 120 -14.51 -3.21 -44.55
CA ILE A 120 -13.08 -3.46 -44.72
C ILE A 120 -12.37 -3.78 -43.40
N ASP A 121 -12.77 -3.15 -42.30
CA ASP A 121 -12.17 -3.37 -40.98
C ASP A 121 -12.50 -4.75 -40.42
N TYR A 122 -13.75 -5.23 -40.57
CA TYR A 122 -14.10 -6.59 -40.18
C TYR A 122 -13.35 -7.60 -41.05
N SER A 123 -13.29 -7.42 -42.37
CA SER A 123 -12.50 -8.28 -43.25
C SER A 123 -11.01 -8.32 -42.86
N ASN A 124 -10.41 -7.16 -42.55
CA ASN A 124 -9.03 -7.06 -42.09
C ASN A 124 -8.81 -7.77 -40.75
N SER A 125 -9.79 -7.78 -39.85
CA SER A 125 -9.71 -8.50 -38.57
C SER A 125 -9.59 -10.01 -38.73
N LEU A 126 -10.01 -10.56 -39.87
CA LEU A 126 -10.03 -12.01 -40.14
C LEU A 126 -8.75 -12.53 -40.79
N LEU A 127 -8.00 -11.65 -41.49
CA LEU A 127 -6.79 -12.01 -42.23
C LEU A 127 -5.74 -12.78 -41.41
N PRO A 128 -5.49 -12.45 -40.12
CA PRO A 128 -4.51 -13.17 -39.30
C PRO A 128 -4.82 -14.66 -39.13
N LEU A 129 -6.07 -15.09 -39.26
CA LEU A 129 -6.48 -16.48 -39.10
C LEU A 129 -6.74 -17.20 -40.43
N ASN A 130 -6.43 -16.58 -41.57
CA ASN A 130 -6.75 -17.15 -42.88
C ASN A 130 -6.11 -18.52 -43.13
N ASN A 131 -4.89 -18.74 -42.63
CA ASN A 131 -4.22 -20.05 -42.72
C ASN A 131 -4.96 -21.10 -41.87
N TYR A 132 -5.37 -20.76 -40.66
CA TYR A 132 -6.19 -21.64 -39.82
C TYR A 132 -7.53 -21.96 -40.48
N TYR A 133 -8.25 -20.97 -41.00
CA TYR A 133 -9.52 -21.20 -41.69
C TYR A 133 -9.37 -22.12 -42.90
N THR A 134 -8.33 -21.90 -43.70
CA THR A 134 -8.00 -22.77 -44.85
C THR A 134 -7.76 -24.21 -44.39
N PHE A 135 -6.99 -24.39 -43.32
CA PHE A 135 -6.74 -25.71 -42.73
C PHE A 135 -8.02 -26.38 -42.22
N THR A 136 -8.91 -25.66 -41.54
CA THR A 136 -10.16 -26.25 -41.04
C THR A 136 -11.14 -26.64 -42.14
N GLU A 137 -11.14 -25.95 -43.29
CA GLU A 137 -11.91 -26.38 -44.46
C GLU A 137 -11.36 -27.70 -45.03
N GLU A 138 -10.03 -27.93 -44.96
CA GLU A 138 -9.42 -29.22 -45.35
C GLU A 138 -9.83 -30.38 -44.42
N LEU A 139 -10.21 -30.09 -43.16
CA LEU A 139 -10.68 -31.11 -42.20
C LEU A 139 -12.17 -31.44 -42.35
N LYS A 140 -12.91 -30.69 -43.17
CA LYS A 140 -14.35 -30.84 -43.31
C LYS A 140 -14.72 -32.16 -43.98
N SER A 141 -15.19 -33.10 -43.18
CA SER A 141 -15.55 -34.46 -43.61
C SER A 141 -17.06 -34.73 -43.61
N ASN A 142 -17.84 -33.98 -42.81
CA ASN A 142 -19.29 -34.16 -42.68
C ASN A 142 -20.04 -32.93 -43.21
N SER A 143 -21.00 -33.13 -44.12
CA SER A 143 -21.74 -32.04 -44.78
C SER A 143 -22.67 -31.26 -43.85
N LYS A 144 -22.99 -31.81 -42.67
CA LYS A 144 -23.83 -31.15 -41.66
C LYS A 144 -23.02 -30.22 -40.74
N ASP A 145 -21.69 -30.31 -40.79
CA ASP A 145 -20.83 -29.49 -39.95
C ASP A 145 -20.74 -28.06 -40.49
N ILE A 146 -20.76 -27.11 -39.56
CA ILE A 146 -20.75 -25.68 -39.86
C ILE A 146 -19.40 -25.12 -39.47
N TYR A 147 -18.73 -24.49 -40.44
CA TYR A 147 -17.50 -23.74 -40.24
C TYR A 147 -17.77 -22.28 -40.58
N LYS A 148 -17.51 -21.39 -39.61
CA LYS A 148 -17.61 -19.94 -39.71
C LYS A 148 -16.33 -19.33 -39.15
N ASN A 149 -16.04 -18.09 -39.53
CA ASN A 149 -14.83 -17.42 -39.06
C ASN A 149 -14.77 -17.32 -37.52
N GLY A 150 -15.91 -17.14 -36.84
CA GLY A 150 -15.95 -17.02 -35.38
C GLY A 150 -16.06 -18.35 -34.62
N TYR A 151 -16.47 -19.43 -35.28
CA TYR A 151 -16.78 -20.70 -34.61
C TYR A 151 -17.02 -21.85 -35.59
N SER A 152 -16.98 -23.08 -35.09
CA SER A 152 -17.58 -24.23 -35.77
C SER A 152 -18.60 -24.96 -34.88
N CYS A 153 -19.55 -25.66 -35.51
CA CYS A 153 -20.60 -26.41 -34.82
C CYS A 153 -20.77 -27.79 -35.44
N HIS A 154 -20.88 -28.79 -34.57
CA HIS A 154 -20.96 -30.20 -34.96
C HIS A 154 -22.03 -30.92 -34.14
N LEU A 155 -22.77 -31.84 -34.78
CA LEU A 155 -23.74 -32.71 -34.13
C LEU A 155 -23.32 -34.17 -34.33
N ARG A 156 -23.22 -34.93 -33.25
CA ARG A 156 -22.89 -36.37 -33.27
C ARG A 156 -23.90 -37.15 -32.45
N THR A 157 -24.16 -38.39 -32.84
CA THR A 157 -25.01 -39.30 -32.07
C THR A 157 -24.15 -40.40 -31.48
N ILE A 158 -24.08 -40.47 -30.15
CA ILE A 158 -23.31 -41.47 -29.41
C ILE A 158 -24.25 -42.11 -28.40
N GLU A 159 -24.34 -43.44 -28.38
CA GLU A 159 -25.20 -44.19 -27.44
C GLU A 159 -26.67 -43.67 -27.43
N ASN A 160 -27.23 -43.39 -28.63
CA ASN A 160 -28.57 -42.82 -28.84
C ASN A 160 -28.82 -41.41 -28.26
N LYS A 161 -27.77 -40.68 -27.84
CA LYS A 161 -27.87 -39.28 -27.45
C LYS A 161 -27.26 -38.35 -28.49
N THR A 162 -27.92 -37.20 -28.70
CA THR A 162 -27.42 -36.15 -29.58
C THR A 162 -26.46 -35.23 -28.80
N ILE A 163 -25.20 -35.21 -29.20
CA ILE A 163 -24.13 -34.39 -28.65
C ILE A 163 -23.87 -33.21 -29.60
N GLY A 164 -23.93 -31.99 -29.06
CA GLY A 164 -23.60 -30.77 -29.77
C GLY A 164 -22.24 -30.24 -29.34
N ILE A 165 -21.35 -30.00 -30.29
CA ILE A 165 -19.98 -29.54 -30.04
C ILE A 165 -19.81 -28.17 -30.71
N TYR A 166 -19.47 -27.16 -29.92
CA TYR A 166 -19.18 -25.79 -30.37
C TYR A 166 -17.69 -25.50 -30.19
N CYS A 167 -16.97 -25.20 -31.26
CA CYS A 167 -15.56 -24.81 -31.19
C CYS A 167 -15.46 -23.29 -31.33
N ALA A 168 -15.11 -22.59 -30.25
CA ALA A 168 -15.04 -21.14 -30.20
C ALA A 168 -13.69 -20.62 -30.74
N ASN A 169 -13.73 -19.66 -31.65
CA ASN A 169 -12.52 -18.95 -32.08
C ASN A 169 -12.15 -17.84 -31.09
N THR A 170 -11.61 -18.23 -29.94
CA THR A 170 -11.10 -17.28 -28.94
C THR A 170 -9.84 -16.54 -29.38
N ALA A 171 -9.15 -17.02 -30.41
CA ALA A 171 -7.93 -16.43 -30.95
C ALA A 171 -8.16 -15.24 -31.89
N TRP A 172 -9.42 -14.90 -32.21
CA TRP A 172 -9.74 -13.84 -33.18
C TRP A 172 -9.05 -12.50 -32.88
N ARG A 173 -8.93 -12.13 -31.59
CA ARG A 173 -8.24 -10.89 -31.16
C ARG A 173 -6.80 -11.09 -30.69
N ALA A 174 -6.26 -12.31 -30.72
CA ALA A 174 -4.92 -12.65 -30.20
C ALA A 174 -3.76 -12.20 -31.12
N VAL A 175 -3.82 -10.94 -31.56
CA VAL A 175 -2.86 -10.27 -32.46
C VAL A 175 -2.07 -9.16 -31.72
N GLY A 176 -2.37 -8.94 -30.44
CA GLY A 176 -1.73 -7.95 -29.56
C GLY A 176 -0.39 -8.41 -28.99
N HIS A 177 0.17 -7.61 -28.09
CA HIS A 177 1.37 -7.97 -27.32
C HIS A 177 1.04 -8.62 -25.97
N ASN A 178 -0.18 -8.42 -25.46
CA ASN A 178 -0.69 -9.08 -24.26
C ASN A 178 -2.14 -9.50 -24.50
N ASP A 179 -2.45 -10.77 -24.25
CA ASP A 179 -3.80 -11.32 -24.42
C ASP A 179 -4.63 -11.13 -23.14
N GLU A 180 -4.01 -11.07 -21.97
CA GLU A 180 -4.70 -10.96 -20.67
C GLU A 180 -5.53 -9.66 -20.59
N GLY A 181 -6.83 -9.78 -20.27
CA GLY A 181 -7.79 -8.68 -20.20
C GLY A 181 -8.09 -7.94 -21.52
N ASN A 182 -7.59 -8.43 -22.66
CA ASN A 182 -7.63 -7.69 -23.94
C ASN A 182 -8.35 -8.42 -25.08
N LEU A 183 -8.65 -9.71 -24.93
CA LEU A 183 -9.40 -10.48 -25.93
C LEU A 183 -10.87 -10.05 -25.97
N VAL A 184 -11.51 -10.31 -27.12
CA VAL A 184 -12.95 -10.13 -27.32
C VAL A 184 -13.50 -11.25 -28.19
N LEU A 185 -14.72 -11.71 -27.89
CA LEU A 185 -15.50 -12.64 -28.70
C LEU A 185 -16.95 -12.11 -28.81
N PRO A 186 -17.44 -11.79 -30.01
CA PRO A 186 -18.81 -11.33 -30.22
C PRO A 186 -19.82 -12.37 -29.74
N LEU A 187 -20.81 -11.94 -28.95
CA LEU A 187 -21.86 -12.82 -28.42
C LEU A 187 -22.73 -13.39 -29.54
N LYS A 188 -22.88 -12.64 -30.63
CA LYS A 188 -23.53 -13.09 -31.86
C LYS A 188 -23.02 -14.46 -32.34
N PHE A 189 -21.70 -14.68 -32.32
CA PHE A 189 -21.12 -15.96 -32.79
C PHE A 189 -21.61 -17.14 -31.97
N ILE A 190 -21.64 -16.99 -30.64
CA ILE A 190 -22.11 -18.06 -29.74
C ILE A 190 -23.62 -18.29 -29.92
N ASN A 191 -24.41 -17.21 -30.01
CA ASN A 191 -25.85 -17.31 -30.19
C ASN A 191 -26.24 -17.99 -31.51
N GLU A 192 -25.56 -17.66 -32.61
CA GLU A 192 -25.76 -18.31 -33.91
C GLU A 192 -25.41 -19.81 -33.85
N GLY A 193 -24.28 -20.18 -33.22
CA GLY A 193 -23.94 -21.58 -33.03
C GLY A 193 -24.93 -22.34 -32.14
N LEU A 194 -25.40 -21.73 -31.05
CA LEU A 194 -26.40 -22.32 -30.17
C LEU A 194 -27.72 -22.62 -30.87
N HIS A 195 -28.14 -21.79 -31.84
CA HIS A 195 -29.29 -22.09 -32.68
C HIS A 195 -29.12 -23.38 -33.48
N HIS A 196 -27.91 -23.68 -33.94
CA HIS A 196 -27.60 -24.94 -34.63
C HIS A 196 -27.53 -26.14 -33.68
N LEU A 197 -27.17 -25.92 -32.42
CA LEU A 197 -27.09 -26.96 -31.38
C LEU A 197 -28.38 -27.12 -30.57
N LYS A 198 -29.48 -26.48 -30.97
CA LYS A 198 -30.73 -26.41 -30.17
C LYS A 198 -31.27 -27.79 -29.76
N ASP A 199 -31.17 -28.78 -30.66
CA ASP A 199 -31.71 -30.13 -30.49
C ASP A 199 -30.71 -31.10 -29.81
N ALA A 200 -29.52 -30.61 -29.44
CA ALA A 200 -28.54 -31.39 -28.71
C ALA A 200 -28.94 -31.55 -27.23
N GLN A 201 -28.84 -32.77 -26.72
CA GLN A 201 -29.14 -33.10 -25.33
C GLN A 201 -27.97 -32.77 -24.41
N ILE A 202 -26.74 -32.94 -24.90
CA ILE A 202 -25.51 -32.53 -24.22
C ILE A 202 -24.80 -31.55 -25.14
N LYS A 203 -24.47 -30.36 -24.62
CA LYS A 203 -23.75 -29.31 -25.34
C LYS A 203 -22.35 -29.14 -24.74
N ILE A 204 -21.34 -29.23 -25.58
CA ILE A 204 -19.93 -29.11 -25.24
C ILE A 204 -19.36 -27.88 -25.94
N ILE A 205 -18.60 -27.06 -25.23
CA ILE A 205 -17.82 -25.96 -25.81
C ILE A 205 -16.33 -26.26 -25.73
N LEU A 206 -15.61 -26.03 -26.83
CA LEU A 206 -14.15 -26.07 -26.91
C LEU A 206 -13.66 -24.63 -27.11
N HIS A 207 -12.69 -24.19 -26.32
CA HIS A 207 -12.02 -22.90 -26.50
C HIS A 207 -10.55 -23.01 -26.09
N HIS A 208 -9.70 -22.04 -26.46
CA HIS A 208 -8.28 -22.07 -26.08
C HIS A 208 -8.04 -21.20 -24.84
N HIS A 209 -8.44 -19.92 -24.90
CA HIS A 209 -8.11 -18.95 -23.84
C HIS A 209 -9.06 -19.04 -22.64
N PRO A 210 -8.57 -18.82 -21.40
CA PRO A 210 -9.40 -18.56 -20.23
C PRO A 210 -10.30 -17.33 -20.42
N LEU A 211 -11.47 -17.32 -19.76
CA LEU A 211 -12.40 -16.19 -19.85
C LEU A 211 -11.84 -14.89 -19.24
N SER A 212 -10.92 -15.00 -18.28
CA SER A 212 -10.19 -13.86 -17.68
C SER A 212 -9.30 -13.10 -18.68
N ASN A 213 -9.01 -13.70 -19.84
CA ASN A 213 -8.25 -13.03 -20.90
C ASN A 213 -9.13 -12.03 -21.69
N PHE A 214 -10.45 -12.04 -21.49
CA PHE A 214 -11.37 -11.16 -22.23
C PHE A 214 -11.55 -9.83 -21.51
N LYS A 215 -11.91 -8.78 -22.27
CA LYS A 215 -12.30 -7.50 -21.67
C LYS A 215 -13.49 -7.71 -20.71
N LEU A 216 -13.48 -7.04 -19.56
CA LEU A 216 -14.45 -7.24 -18.48
C LEU A 216 -15.92 -7.21 -18.93
N TYR A 217 -16.30 -6.27 -19.80
CA TYR A 217 -17.67 -6.19 -20.34
C TYR A 217 -18.08 -7.42 -21.16
N ASN A 218 -17.11 -8.08 -21.81
CA ASN A 218 -17.31 -9.23 -22.67
C ASN A 218 -17.18 -10.53 -21.87
N GLU A 219 -16.22 -10.61 -20.94
CA GLU A 219 -16.03 -11.73 -20.02
C GLU A 219 -17.32 -12.13 -19.32
N TYR A 220 -17.98 -11.19 -18.62
CA TYR A 220 -19.20 -11.52 -17.86
C TYR A 220 -20.33 -12.05 -18.75
N ALA A 221 -20.52 -11.45 -19.92
CA ALA A 221 -21.57 -11.86 -20.84
C ALA A 221 -21.25 -13.23 -21.48
N LEU A 222 -19.98 -13.48 -21.82
CA LEU A 222 -19.53 -14.78 -22.30
C LEU A 222 -19.73 -15.86 -21.23
N GLU A 223 -19.35 -15.57 -19.99
CA GLU A 223 -19.50 -16.51 -18.88
C GLU A 223 -20.98 -16.86 -18.65
N ASP A 224 -21.87 -15.87 -18.72
CA ASP A 224 -23.31 -16.10 -18.60
C ASP A 224 -23.88 -16.91 -19.76
N VAL A 225 -23.54 -16.59 -21.00
CA VAL A 225 -24.03 -17.36 -22.17
C VAL A 225 -23.48 -18.79 -22.14
N ILE A 226 -22.20 -18.97 -21.82
CA ILE A 226 -21.56 -20.29 -21.77
C ILE A 226 -22.20 -21.15 -20.68
N HIS A 227 -22.26 -20.63 -19.46
CA HIS A 227 -22.73 -21.40 -18.31
C HIS A 227 -24.24 -21.65 -18.39
N ASN A 228 -25.03 -20.80 -19.05
CA ASN A 228 -26.45 -21.10 -19.24
C ASN A 228 -26.68 -22.20 -20.27
N ASN A 229 -25.89 -22.25 -21.34
CA ASN A 229 -26.23 -23.06 -22.52
C ASN A 229 -25.41 -24.34 -22.70
N PHE A 230 -24.20 -24.43 -22.14
CA PHE A 230 -23.32 -25.59 -22.29
C PHE A 230 -23.23 -26.42 -21.00
N ASN A 231 -22.99 -27.72 -21.13
CA ASN A 231 -22.86 -28.66 -20.01
C ASN A 231 -21.40 -28.91 -19.64
N ILE A 232 -20.51 -28.91 -20.64
CA ILE A 232 -19.08 -29.19 -20.49
C ILE A 232 -18.29 -28.17 -21.31
N ALA A 233 -17.22 -27.63 -20.74
CA ALA A 233 -16.27 -26.75 -21.40
C ALA A 233 -14.88 -27.37 -21.36
N PHE A 234 -14.20 -27.42 -22.51
CA PHE A 234 -12.81 -27.83 -22.63
C PHE A 234 -11.96 -26.61 -23.01
N SER A 235 -10.85 -26.42 -22.30
CA SER A 235 -9.95 -25.28 -22.51
C SER A 235 -8.46 -25.63 -22.58
N GLY A 236 -7.69 -24.78 -23.26
CA GLY A 236 -6.21 -24.82 -23.34
C GLY A 236 -5.53 -23.67 -22.55
N HIS A 237 -4.33 -23.25 -22.98
CA HIS A 237 -3.58 -22.03 -22.58
C HIS A 237 -3.46 -21.71 -21.07
N LEU A 238 -2.83 -22.60 -20.28
CA LEU A 238 -2.38 -22.31 -18.92
C LEU A 238 -0.96 -22.85 -18.69
N HIS A 239 0.02 -21.95 -18.58
CA HIS A 239 1.43 -22.28 -18.35
C HIS A 239 1.82 -22.07 -16.87
N LYS A 240 2.63 -23.02 -16.34
CA LYS A 240 3.10 -23.22 -14.94
C LYS A 240 2.17 -23.98 -14.00
N ASP A 241 2.54 -25.23 -13.69
CA ASP A 241 2.15 -26.10 -12.56
C ASP A 241 0.66 -26.24 -12.15
N THR A 242 -0.26 -25.53 -12.78
CA THR A 242 -1.69 -25.72 -12.63
C THR A 242 -2.17 -26.82 -13.58
N ALA A 243 -1.67 -28.04 -13.38
CA ALA A 243 -2.41 -29.24 -13.77
C ALA A 243 -3.58 -29.46 -12.78
N SER A 244 -4.34 -28.40 -12.51
CA SER A 244 -5.55 -28.43 -11.73
C SER A 244 -6.68 -28.49 -12.74
N VAL A 245 -7.25 -29.68 -12.88
CA VAL A 245 -8.64 -29.79 -13.32
C VAL A 245 -9.44 -28.88 -12.37
N PHE A 246 -9.78 -27.67 -12.82
CA PHE A 246 -10.60 -26.75 -12.04
C PHE A 246 -12.02 -27.30 -12.01
N LEU A 247 -12.29 -28.15 -11.03
CA LEU A 247 -13.62 -28.63 -10.70
C LEU A 247 -14.35 -27.55 -9.90
N THR A 248 -14.87 -26.55 -10.61
CA THR A 248 -15.80 -25.59 -10.03
C THR A 248 -17.17 -26.26 -9.90
N HIS A 249 -17.39 -26.95 -8.78
CA HIS A 249 -18.68 -27.58 -8.45
C HIS A 249 -19.85 -26.59 -8.34
N THR A 250 -19.57 -25.29 -8.35
CA THR A 250 -20.50 -24.19 -8.08
C THR A 250 -20.89 -23.36 -9.31
N ASP A 251 -20.35 -23.70 -10.49
CA ASP A 251 -20.46 -22.86 -11.69
C ASP A 251 -21.57 -23.30 -12.66
N GLY A 252 -22.29 -24.40 -12.42
CA GLY A 252 -23.32 -24.88 -13.35
C GLY A 252 -22.79 -25.47 -14.67
N ILE A 253 -21.47 -25.59 -14.84
CA ILE A 253 -20.80 -26.21 -15.99
C ILE A 253 -19.55 -26.97 -15.55
N LEU A 254 -19.26 -28.11 -16.18
CA LEU A 254 -18.00 -28.85 -15.96
C LEU A 254 -16.89 -28.28 -16.84
N LYS A 255 -15.84 -27.70 -16.24
CA LYS A 255 -14.66 -27.19 -16.97
C LYS A 255 -13.52 -28.21 -16.89
N LEU A 256 -12.97 -28.60 -18.03
CA LEU A 256 -11.88 -29.57 -18.16
C LEU A 256 -10.72 -28.95 -18.91
N GLN A 257 -9.52 -29.12 -18.35
CA GLN A 257 -8.26 -28.60 -18.88
C GLN A 257 -7.30 -29.76 -19.06
N SER A 258 -6.49 -29.71 -20.13
CA SER A 258 -5.42 -30.67 -20.35
C SER A 258 -4.07 -30.02 -20.12
N ALA A 259 -3.09 -30.82 -19.69
CA ALA A 259 -1.71 -30.39 -19.66
C ALA A 259 -1.23 -30.16 -21.10
N ALA A 260 -0.38 -29.15 -21.33
CA ALA A 260 0.14 -28.83 -22.66
C ALA A 260 0.69 -30.09 -23.32
N SER A 261 0.25 -30.42 -24.53
CA SER A 261 0.58 -31.72 -25.13
C SER A 261 2.01 -31.80 -25.64
N LEU A 262 2.80 -30.71 -25.70
CA LEU A 262 4.24 -30.77 -26.05
C LEU A 262 5.15 -29.53 -25.75
N ALA A 263 4.70 -28.52 -24.99
CA ALA A 263 5.52 -27.35 -24.61
C ALA A 263 6.55 -27.72 -23.50
N GLY A 264 7.84 -27.82 -23.85
CA GLY A 264 8.90 -28.20 -22.90
C GLY A 264 9.90 -27.07 -22.58
N THR A 265 9.81 -25.92 -23.24
CA THR A 265 10.81 -24.83 -23.16
C THR A 265 10.49 -23.77 -22.10
N ASP A 266 9.29 -23.78 -21.53
CA ASP A 266 8.75 -22.80 -20.58
C ASP A 266 8.51 -23.38 -19.17
N GLY A 267 8.80 -24.67 -18.96
CA GLY A 267 8.54 -25.40 -17.72
C GLY A 267 7.19 -26.12 -17.66
N SER A 268 6.41 -26.17 -18.76
CA SER A 268 5.14 -26.89 -18.82
C SER A 268 5.33 -28.42 -18.90
N THR A 269 4.44 -29.19 -18.23
CA THR A 269 4.48 -30.67 -18.29
C THR A 269 3.71 -31.19 -19.49
N ILE A 270 4.37 -31.99 -20.32
CA ILE A 270 3.78 -32.66 -21.49
C ILE A 270 2.72 -33.68 -21.05
N GLY A 271 1.52 -33.68 -21.64
CA GLY A 271 0.46 -34.62 -21.23
C GLY A 271 -0.78 -34.66 -22.13
N TYR A 272 -1.72 -35.53 -21.75
CA TYR A 272 -3.05 -35.63 -22.35
C TYR A 272 -4.10 -36.06 -21.32
N THR A 273 -5.38 -35.87 -21.63
CA THR A 273 -6.49 -36.25 -20.74
C THR A 273 -7.46 -37.17 -21.45
N VAL A 274 -7.89 -38.25 -20.77
CA VAL A 274 -8.99 -39.11 -21.22
C VAL A 274 -10.17 -38.93 -20.29
N ILE A 275 -11.36 -38.72 -20.85
CA ILE A 275 -12.59 -38.48 -20.11
C ILE A 275 -13.67 -39.43 -20.60
N ASN A 276 -14.32 -40.13 -19.67
CA ASN A 276 -15.47 -40.97 -19.91
C ASN A 276 -16.70 -40.32 -19.26
N VAL A 277 -17.66 -39.94 -20.09
CA VAL A 277 -18.95 -39.42 -19.69
C VAL A 277 -19.97 -40.55 -19.81
N ASP A 278 -20.54 -40.93 -18.68
CA ASP A 278 -21.74 -41.76 -18.66
C ASP A 278 -22.91 -40.91 -19.12
N ASN A 279 -23.41 -41.22 -20.30
CA ASN A 279 -24.48 -40.46 -20.92
C ASN A 279 -25.79 -40.60 -20.16
N GLU A 280 -26.05 -41.69 -19.43
CA GLU A 280 -27.29 -41.90 -18.68
C GLU A 280 -27.26 -41.22 -17.31
N THR A 281 -26.21 -41.48 -16.54
CA THR A 281 -26.07 -40.94 -15.18
C THR A 281 -25.52 -39.52 -15.17
N TYR A 282 -24.92 -39.05 -16.27
CA TYR A 282 -24.15 -37.80 -16.35
C TYR A 282 -22.95 -37.75 -15.40
N PHE A 283 -22.48 -38.92 -14.97
CA PHE A 283 -21.27 -39.06 -14.18
C PHE A 283 -20.05 -39.05 -15.09
N VAL A 284 -18.99 -38.35 -14.69
CA VAL A 284 -17.76 -38.19 -15.46
C VAL A 284 -16.59 -38.79 -14.71
N LYS A 285 -15.89 -39.71 -15.36
CA LYS A 285 -14.60 -40.25 -14.92
C LYS A 285 -13.52 -39.81 -15.88
N GLY A 286 -12.54 -39.06 -15.40
CA GLY A 286 -11.41 -38.62 -16.20
C GLY A 286 -10.08 -39.01 -15.58
N LYS A 287 -9.06 -39.15 -16.44
CA LYS A 287 -7.70 -39.47 -16.05
C LYS A 287 -6.74 -38.61 -16.86
N THR A 288 -5.85 -37.93 -16.16
CA THR A 288 -4.77 -37.14 -16.79
C THR A 288 -3.50 -37.98 -16.85
N PHE A 289 -2.70 -37.80 -17.89
CA PHE A 289 -1.43 -38.49 -18.08
C PHE A 289 -0.33 -37.48 -18.38
N LYS A 290 0.84 -37.66 -17.76
CA LYS A 290 2.02 -36.80 -17.94
C LYS A 290 3.17 -37.58 -18.54
N PHE A 291 4.00 -36.94 -19.35
CA PHE A 291 5.16 -37.54 -20.00
C PHE A 291 6.43 -37.24 -19.20
N ASN A 292 7.18 -38.29 -18.87
CA ASN A 292 8.50 -38.18 -18.28
C ASN A 292 9.55 -38.08 -19.40
N ASN A 293 10.24 -36.94 -19.50
CA ASN A 293 11.27 -36.72 -20.52
C ASN A 293 12.52 -37.59 -20.33
N GLU A 294 12.91 -37.89 -19.09
CA GLU A 294 14.10 -38.70 -18.80
C GLU A 294 13.86 -40.19 -19.01
N GLY A 295 12.68 -40.66 -18.58
CA GLY A 295 12.28 -42.06 -18.70
C GLY A 295 11.58 -42.42 -20.01
N GLU A 296 11.11 -41.42 -20.76
CA GLU A 296 10.44 -41.57 -22.06
C GLU A 296 9.13 -42.38 -22.02
N TYR A 297 8.35 -42.22 -20.94
CA TYR A 297 7.06 -42.89 -20.75
C TYR A 297 6.00 -41.95 -20.19
N PHE A 298 4.73 -42.29 -20.41
CA PHE A 298 3.59 -41.62 -19.78
C PHE A 298 3.26 -42.28 -18.45
N TYR A 299 2.90 -41.48 -17.45
CA TYR A 299 2.48 -41.95 -16.12
C TYR A 299 1.18 -41.29 -15.68
N ASP A 300 0.52 -41.94 -14.72
CA ASP A 300 -0.77 -41.52 -14.17
C ASP A 300 -0.66 -40.19 -13.42
N GLY A 301 -1.53 -39.25 -13.80
CA GLY A 301 -1.74 -37.99 -13.11
C GLY A 301 -2.96 -38.03 -12.18
N ASN A 302 -3.69 -36.92 -12.13
CA ASN A 302 -4.90 -36.76 -11.33
C ASN A 302 -6.09 -37.56 -11.90
N LEU A 303 -6.86 -38.16 -10.99
CA LEU A 303 -8.16 -38.79 -11.24
C LEU A 303 -9.28 -37.74 -11.09
N ILE A 304 -10.28 -37.78 -11.97
CA ILE A 304 -11.43 -36.88 -12.00
C ILE A 304 -12.69 -37.74 -11.83
N GLU A 305 -13.51 -37.46 -10.82
CA GLU A 305 -14.80 -38.13 -10.61
C GLU A 305 -15.86 -37.10 -10.21
N VAL A 306 -16.70 -36.69 -11.16
CA VAL A 306 -17.66 -35.58 -10.95
C VAL A 306 -18.98 -35.80 -11.68
N GLN A 307 -20.06 -35.31 -11.07
CA GLN A 307 -21.40 -35.28 -11.65
C GLN A 307 -21.61 -34.00 -12.49
N ILE A 308 -22.09 -34.10 -13.72
CA ILE A 308 -22.44 -32.90 -14.51
C ILE A 308 -23.74 -32.29 -13.94
N PRO A 309 -23.75 -30.98 -13.61
CA PRO A 309 -24.96 -30.31 -13.15
C PRO A 309 -26.00 -30.28 -14.26
N VAL A 310 -27.16 -30.88 -14.01
CA VAL A 310 -28.29 -30.95 -14.94
C VAL A 310 -29.37 -29.93 -14.60
N SER A 311 -30.20 -29.59 -15.60
CA SER A 311 -31.10 -28.43 -15.72
C SER A 311 -31.52 -27.69 -14.43
N LYS A 312 -32.14 -28.33 -13.43
CA LYS A 312 -32.62 -27.64 -12.23
C LYS A 312 -31.49 -27.18 -11.31
N GLU A 313 -30.55 -28.08 -11.00
CA GLU A 313 -29.38 -27.79 -10.18
C GLU A 313 -28.50 -26.72 -10.85
N LYS A 314 -28.31 -26.86 -12.17
CA LYS A 314 -27.62 -25.87 -13.00
C LYS A 314 -28.25 -24.48 -12.92
N GLN A 315 -29.59 -24.39 -13.02
CA GLN A 315 -30.30 -23.12 -12.92
C GLN A 315 -30.15 -22.48 -11.52
N GLU A 316 -30.17 -23.28 -10.46
CA GLU A 316 -29.96 -22.81 -9.09
C GLU A 316 -28.53 -22.28 -8.89
N GLN A 317 -27.52 -23.00 -9.39
CA GLN A 317 -26.10 -22.57 -9.34
C GLN A 317 -25.86 -21.28 -10.14
N ASN A 318 -26.38 -21.18 -11.37
CA ASN A 318 -26.24 -19.98 -12.20
C ASN A 318 -26.91 -18.75 -11.57
N LYS A 319 -28.14 -18.92 -11.07
CA LYS A 319 -28.84 -17.84 -10.35
C LYS A 319 -28.07 -17.39 -9.12
N PHE A 320 -27.52 -18.34 -8.36
CA PHE A 320 -26.73 -18.03 -7.17
C PHE A 320 -25.46 -17.25 -7.54
N ARG A 321 -24.72 -17.66 -8.57
CA ARG A 321 -23.54 -16.93 -9.06
C ARG A 321 -23.87 -15.52 -9.54
N GLN A 322 -24.90 -15.36 -10.37
CA GLN A 322 -25.34 -14.03 -10.84
C GLN A 322 -25.69 -13.14 -9.64
N ARG A 323 -26.37 -13.71 -8.64
CA ARG A 323 -26.70 -12.98 -7.42
C ARG A 323 -25.48 -12.56 -6.61
N LEU A 324 -24.43 -13.38 -6.56
CA LEU A 324 -23.17 -13.01 -5.90
C LEU A 324 -22.45 -11.85 -6.62
N ARG A 325 -22.53 -11.78 -7.96
CA ARG A 325 -22.01 -10.62 -8.71
C ARG A 325 -22.82 -9.35 -8.45
N GLU A 326 -24.15 -9.43 -8.47
CA GLU A 326 -25.00 -8.28 -8.10
C GLU A 326 -24.68 -7.78 -6.68
N LEU A 327 -24.45 -8.72 -5.76
CA LEU A 327 -24.05 -8.40 -4.40
C LEU A 327 -22.65 -7.76 -4.36
N HIS A 328 -21.69 -8.26 -5.15
CA HIS A 328 -20.36 -7.63 -5.27
C HIS A 328 -20.47 -6.17 -5.68
N ASP A 329 -21.28 -5.86 -6.70
CA ASP A 329 -21.41 -4.49 -7.21
C ASP A 329 -22.06 -3.57 -6.17
N LEU A 330 -23.10 -4.04 -5.48
CA LEU A 330 -23.75 -3.30 -4.40
C LEU A 330 -22.79 -3.04 -3.22
N GLU A 331 -22.03 -4.05 -2.81
CA GLU A 331 -21.06 -3.93 -1.72
C GLU A 331 -19.86 -3.06 -2.10
N LEU A 332 -19.48 -3.03 -3.39
CA LEU A 332 -18.44 -2.13 -3.90
C LEU A 332 -18.89 -0.68 -3.87
N GLU A 333 -20.15 -0.39 -4.21
CA GLU A 333 -20.74 0.94 -4.05
C GLU A 333 -20.74 1.39 -2.59
N GLU A 334 -21.15 0.52 -1.66
CA GLU A 334 -21.07 0.83 -0.22
C GLU A 334 -19.63 1.06 0.25
N ALA A 335 -18.68 0.26 -0.26
CA ALA A 335 -17.28 0.39 0.10
C ALA A 335 -16.67 1.71 -0.42
N ASN A 336 -17.10 2.21 -1.57
CA ASN A 336 -16.67 3.50 -2.11
C ASN A 336 -16.95 4.65 -1.13
N ASP A 337 -18.07 4.60 -0.40
CA ASP A 337 -18.46 5.61 0.58
C ASP A 337 -17.57 5.63 1.85
N LEU A 338 -16.73 4.61 2.05
CA LEU A 338 -15.75 4.58 3.15
C LEU A 338 -14.58 5.55 2.91
N PHE A 339 -14.26 5.87 1.66
CA PHE A 339 -13.17 6.79 1.32
C PHE A 339 -13.69 8.22 1.08
N LEU A 340 -12.89 9.21 1.49
CA LEU A 340 -13.21 10.63 1.32
C LEU A 340 -13.47 11.01 -0.15
N ASN A 341 -12.66 10.49 -1.08
CA ASN A 341 -12.83 10.74 -2.51
C ASN A 341 -14.13 10.15 -3.07
N GLY A 342 -14.56 8.97 -2.58
CA GLY A 342 -15.81 8.34 -3.03
C GLY A 342 -17.05 9.16 -2.69
N LYS A 343 -17.01 9.92 -1.58
CA LYS A 343 -18.08 10.85 -1.19
C LYS A 343 -18.18 12.11 -2.07
N VAL A 344 -17.09 12.51 -2.72
CA VAL A 344 -16.99 13.80 -3.42
C VAL A 344 -17.00 13.64 -4.94
N ASN A 345 -16.46 12.54 -5.48
CA ASN A 345 -16.29 12.37 -6.92
C ASN A 345 -16.56 10.92 -7.37
N LYS A 346 -17.82 10.63 -7.76
CA LYS A 346 -18.26 9.29 -8.19
C LYS A 346 -17.64 8.82 -9.52
N ASP A 347 -17.08 9.74 -10.31
CA ASP A 347 -16.43 9.45 -11.60
C ASP A 347 -14.90 9.22 -11.47
N ALA A 348 -14.37 9.14 -10.25
CA ALA A 348 -12.94 8.92 -9.94
C ALA A 348 -12.67 7.51 -9.38
N LYS A 349 -11.38 7.15 -9.31
CA LYS A 349 -10.83 5.90 -8.73
C LYS A 349 -11.63 5.40 -7.51
N GLY A 350 -12.12 4.16 -7.58
CA GLY A 350 -12.99 3.53 -6.57
C GLY A 350 -12.24 2.95 -5.37
N PHE A 351 -12.96 2.25 -4.49
CA PHE A 351 -12.45 1.61 -3.27
C PHE A 351 -11.27 0.70 -3.57
N LEU A 352 -11.37 -0.16 -4.59
CA LEU A 352 -10.30 -1.09 -4.99
C LEU A 352 -9.07 -0.35 -5.54
N ASP A 353 -9.25 0.79 -6.21
CA ASP A 353 -8.14 1.59 -6.74
C ASP A 353 -7.37 2.35 -5.66
N LEU A 354 -8.07 2.75 -4.59
CA LEU A 354 -7.50 3.49 -3.45
C LEU A 354 -7.04 2.56 -2.32
N TRP A 355 -7.50 1.30 -2.31
CA TRP A 355 -7.15 0.30 -1.31
C TRP A 355 -5.63 0.17 -1.18
N THR A 356 -5.14 0.26 0.06
CA THR A 356 -3.72 0.12 0.38
C THR A 356 -3.60 -0.87 1.54
N THR A 357 -2.66 -1.80 1.42
CA THR A 357 -2.54 -2.89 2.38
C THR A 357 -2.19 -2.35 3.78
N PRO A 358 -2.97 -2.67 4.81
CA PRO A 358 -2.70 -2.21 6.17
C PRO A 358 -1.44 -2.87 6.74
N VAL A 359 -0.83 -2.21 7.73
CA VAL A 359 0.25 -2.79 8.51
C VAL A 359 -0.37 -3.60 9.64
N ILE A 360 -0.33 -4.92 9.52
CA ILE A 360 -0.92 -5.85 10.46
C ILE A 360 0.11 -6.88 10.93
N SER A 361 0.02 -7.30 12.18
CA SER A 361 0.96 -8.24 12.79
C SER A 361 0.32 -9.05 13.91
N SER A 362 0.82 -10.26 14.14
CA SER A 362 0.42 -11.10 15.28
C SER A 362 0.88 -10.56 16.63
N LYS A 363 1.85 -9.63 16.65
CA LYS A 363 2.29 -8.96 17.87
C LYS A 363 1.62 -7.61 17.98
N SER A 364 1.24 -7.26 19.22
CA SER A 364 0.68 -5.96 19.52
C SER A 364 1.72 -4.84 19.32
N PRO A 365 1.30 -3.59 19.10
CA PRO A 365 2.21 -2.45 19.07
C PRO A 365 3.10 -2.35 20.32
N GLU A 366 2.65 -2.84 21.48
CA GLU A 366 3.45 -2.85 22.72
C GLU A 366 4.54 -3.93 22.73
N GLU A 367 4.32 -5.06 22.06
CA GLU A 367 5.26 -6.18 21.97
C GLU A 367 6.32 -5.95 20.88
N VAL A 368 5.91 -5.38 19.74
CA VAL A 368 6.83 -4.93 18.68
C VAL A 368 7.88 -3.98 19.26
N LYS A 369 7.51 -3.12 20.23
CA LYS A 369 8.46 -2.22 20.91
C LYS A 369 9.63 -2.92 21.63
N LYS A 370 9.55 -4.23 21.92
CA LYS A 370 10.61 -5.00 22.58
C LYS A 370 11.49 -5.78 21.61
N GLU A 371 11.07 -5.94 20.36
CA GLU A 371 11.75 -6.71 19.31
C GLU A 371 11.92 -5.84 18.06
N ASN A 372 13.16 -5.63 17.61
CA ASN A 372 13.50 -4.66 16.56
C ASN A 372 12.87 -4.92 15.16
N SER A 373 12.10 -5.98 14.97
CA SER A 373 11.41 -6.28 13.71
C SER A 373 10.30 -7.31 13.94
N VAL A 374 9.14 -7.14 13.31
CA VAL A 374 8.06 -8.13 13.37
C VAL A 374 7.50 -8.39 11.97
N PRO A 375 7.26 -9.67 11.60
CA PRO A 375 6.72 -10.02 10.29
C PRO A 375 5.33 -9.40 10.08
N ILE A 376 5.16 -8.74 8.93
CA ILE A 376 3.87 -8.21 8.48
C ILE A 376 3.03 -9.39 7.96
N PHE A 377 1.79 -9.46 8.40
CA PHE A 377 0.84 -10.48 7.96
C PHE A 377 0.24 -10.10 6.59
N ASN A 378 0.18 -11.04 5.65
CA ASN A 378 -0.43 -10.79 4.34
C ASN A 378 -1.96 -10.92 4.44
N CYS A 379 -2.69 -9.96 3.87
CA CYS A 379 -4.15 -9.96 3.90
C CYS A 379 -4.77 -11.17 3.17
N ASP A 380 -4.11 -11.72 2.15
CA ASP A 380 -4.63 -12.89 1.42
C ASP A 380 -4.62 -14.16 2.29
N ASP A 381 -3.75 -14.22 3.31
CA ASP A 381 -3.67 -15.34 4.24
C ASP A 381 -4.89 -15.44 5.15
N PHE A 382 -5.66 -14.35 5.30
CA PHE A 382 -6.91 -14.39 6.05
C PHE A 382 -7.90 -15.36 5.43
N VAL A 383 -8.03 -15.44 4.11
CA VAL A 383 -9.02 -16.33 3.48
C VAL A 383 -8.47 -17.76 3.31
N ASN A 384 -7.17 -17.89 3.06
CA ASN A 384 -6.56 -19.17 2.71
C ASN A 384 -6.21 -20.05 3.92
N SER A 385 -6.00 -19.47 5.10
CA SER A 385 -5.56 -20.22 6.30
C SER A 385 -6.66 -21.06 6.94
N GLY A 386 -7.94 -20.77 6.69
CA GLY A 386 -9.08 -21.42 7.34
C GLY A 386 -9.14 -21.25 8.87
N SER A 387 -8.35 -20.33 9.43
CA SER A 387 -8.26 -20.08 10.88
C SER A 387 -9.17 -18.93 11.30
N ASP A 388 -9.72 -18.95 12.50
CA ASP A 388 -10.53 -17.84 13.01
C ASP A 388 -9.63 -16.69 13.51
N PHE A 389 -9.96 -15.44 13.17
CA PHE A 389 -9.12 -14.27 13.50
C PHE A 389 -9.87 -13.23 14.33
N LEU A 390 -9.18 -12.69 15.34
CA LEU A 390 -9.60 -11.52 16.09
C LEU A 390 -8.64 -10.36 15.75
N ILE A 391 -9.15 -9.39 15.01
CA ILE A 391 -8.41 -8.24 14.53
C ILE A 391 -8.69 -7.03 15.43
N MET A 392 -7.66 -6.56 16.11
CA MET A 392 -7.72 -5.43 17.03
C MET A 392 -7.02 -4.22 16.45
N GLY A 393 -7.55 -3.03 16.70
CA GLY A 393 -6.90 -1.78 16.31
C GLY A 393 -7.59 -0.57 16.90
N GLU A 394 -6.90 0.56 16.90
CA GLU A 394 -7.49 1.84 17.31
C GLU A 394 -8.63 2.29 16.38
N ASP A 395 -9.40 3.25 16.84
CA ASP A 395 -10.43 3.89 16.03
C ASP A 395 -9.84 4.48 14.73
N LYS A 396 -10.58 4.34 13.62
CA LYS A 396 -10.17 4.78 12.27
C LYS A 396 -8.88 4.16 11.70
N SER A 397 -8.42 3.03 12.24
CA SER A 397 -7.24 2.30 11.72
C SER A 397 -7.47 1.58 10.38
N GLY A 398 -8.71 1.52 9.88
CA GLY A 398 -9.05 0.84 8.61
C GLY A 398 -9.68 -0.55 8.75
N LYS A 399 -10.13 -0.95 9.96
CA LYS A 399 -10.75 -2.26 10.23
C LYS A 399 -11.94 -2.58 9.31
N THR A 400 -12.90 -1.66 9.19
CA THR A 400 -14.06 -1.81 8.30
C THR A 400 -13.64 -1.96 6.84
N SER A 401 -12.66 -1.17 6.40
CA SER A 401 -12.13 -1.24 5.03
C SER A 401 -11.48 -2.60 4.76
N LEU A 402 -10.75 -3.18 5.73
CA LEU A 402 -10.18 -4.53 5.58
C LEU A 402 -11.27 -5.59 5.42
N LEU A 403 -12.33 -5.54 6.23
CA LEU A 403 -13.44 -6.50 6.10
C LEU A 403 -14.16 -6.36 4.75
N LYS A 404 -14.44 -5.13 4.30
CA LYS A 404 -15.03 -4.91 2.96
C LYS A 404 -14.09 -5.39 1.84
N TYR A 405 -12.78 -5.19 1.96
CA TYR A 405 -11.81 -5.73 1.01
C TYR A 405 -11.86 -7.26 0.94
N LEU A 406 -11.84 -7.96 2.08
CA LEU A 406 -11.96 -9.42 2.13
C LEU A 406 -13.30 -9.90 1.56
N GLN A 407 -14.40 -9.21 1.86
CA GLN A 407 -15.72 -9.49 1.32
C GLN A 407 -15.72 -9.42 -0.21
N LEU A 408 -15.21 -8.33 -0.80
CA LEU A 408 -15.13 -8.14 -2.25
C LEU A 408 -14.22 -9.17 -2.93
N GLN A 409 -13.09 -9.53 -2.29
CA GLN A 409 -12.21 -10.60 -2.79
C GLN A 409 -12.93 -11.95 -2.81
N CYS A 410 -13.67 -12.31 -1.76
CA CYS A 410 -14.42 -13.55 -1.71
C CYS A 410 -15.57 -13.59 -2.74
N LEU A 411 -16.29 -12.48 -2.93
CA LEU A 411 -17.37 -12.41 -3.93
C LEU A 411 -16.84 -12.51 -5.37
N SER A 412 -15.76 -11.79 -5.69
CA SER A 412 -15.16 -11.81 -7.03
C SER A 412 -14.48 -13.15 -7.36
N LYS A 413 -13.81 -13.77 -6.38
CA LYS A 413 -13.08 -15.05 -6.54
C LYS A 413 -13.88 -16.28 -6.06
N PHE A 414 -15.20 -16.16 -5.91
CA PHE A 414 -16.06 -17.26 -5.43
C PHE A 414 -15.89 -18.57 -6.23
N PRO A 415 -15.83 -18.57 -7.59
CA PRO A 415 -15.63 -19.81 -8.36
C PRO A 415 -14.35 -20.57 -8.00
N ILE A 416 -13.30 -19.85 -7.56
CA ILE A 416 -11.99 -20.42 -7.24
C ILE A 416 -11.93 -20.84 -5.77
N LEU A 417 -12.37 -19.96 -4.87
CA LEU A 417 -12.23 -20.16 -3.43
C LEU A 417 -13.34 -21.06 -2.85
N GLY A 418 -14.54 -21.03 -3.45
CA GLY A 418 -15.74 -21.67 -2.91
C GLY A 418 -16.15 -21.12 -1.54
N VAL A 419 -15.72 -19.90 -1.19
CA VAL A 419 -15.98 -19.25 0.10
C VAL A 419 -16.99 -18.13 -0.07
N ILE A 420 -18.07 -18.17 0.71
CA ILE A 420 -19.14 -17.17 0.67
C ILE A 420 -18.96 -16.18 1.83
N PRO A 421 -18.80 -14.86 1.59
CA PRO A 421 -18.66 -13.90 2.68
C PRO A 421 -20.02 -13.43 3.20
N PHE A 422 -20.18 -13.37 4.52
CA PHE A 422 -21.34 -12.79 5.20
C PHE A 422 -20.90 -11.69 6.15
N TYR A 423 -21.21 -10.44 5.82
CA TYR A 423 -20.82 -9.26 6.57
C TYR A 423 -21.88 -8.85 7.58
N ILE A 424 -21.48 -8.65 8.84
CA ILE A 424 -22.34 -8.26 9.95
C ILE A 424 -21.74 -7.03 10.64
N ASN A 425 -22.52 -5.96 10.76
CA ASN A 425 -22.15 -4.82 11.62
C ASN A 425 -22.82 -5.00 13.00
N SER A 426 -22.06 -5.37 14.03
CA SER A 426 -22.60 -5.66 15.36
C SER A 426 -23.27 -4.44 16.00
N ALA A 427 -22.80 -3.22 15.70
CA ALA A 427 -23.43 -2.00 16.22
C ALA A 427 -24.85 -1.78 15.70
N LYS A 428 -25.17 -2.29 14.50
CA LYS A 428 -26.50 -2.20 13.88
C LYS A 428 -27.36 -3.46 14.08
N ALA A 429 -26.77 -4.55 14.57
CA ALA A 429 -27.44 -5.82 14.72
C ALA A 429 -28.40 -5.82 15.93
N GLU A 430 -29.57 -6.45 15.77
CA GLU A 430 -30.51 -6.64 16.88
C GLU A 430 -30.07 -7.80 17.80
N LYS A 431 -29.80 -7.50 19.07
CA LYS A 431 -29.17 -8.43 20.05
C LYS A 431 -30.15 -9.10 21.04
N GLY A 432 -31.45 -9.16 20.73
CA GLY A 432 -32.47 -9.78 21.59
C GLY A 432 -33.27 -10.88 20.88
N GLY A 433 -33.96 -11.75 21.63
CA GLY A 433 -34.83 -12.79 21.07
C GLY A 433 -34.09 -14.03 20.51
N ASP A 434 -34.74 -14.77 19.60
CA ASP A 434 -34.16 -15.97 18.95
C ASP A 434 -33.17 -15.58 17.85
N VAL A 435 -31.87 -15.64 18.17
CA VAL A 435 -30.76 -15.27 17.27
C VAL A 435 -30.69 -16.19 16.05
N LYS A 436 -30.99 -17.49 16.17
CA LYS A 436 -30.87 -18.44 15.05
C LYS A 436 -31.86 -18.11 13.93
N SER A 437 -33.13 -17.88 14.29
CA SER A 437 -34.19 -17.53 13.34
C SER A 437 -33.93 -16.18 12.65
N ARG A 438 -33.39 -15.21 13.38
CA ARG A 438 -33.02 -13.88 12.84
C ARG A 438 -31.85 -13.96 11.89
N THR A 439 -30.77 -14.63 12.29
CA THR A 439 -29.59 -14.87 11.44
C THR A 439 -29.99 -15.55 10.14
N GLN A 440 -30.88 -16.55 10.20
CA GLN A 440 -31.42 -17.20 9.00
C GLN A 440 -32.17 -16.21 8.10
N LYS A 441 -32.95 -15.28 8.67
CA LYS A 441 -33.66 -14.24 7.91
C LYS A 441 -32.69 -13.22 7.29
N GLU A 442 -31.65 -12.83 8.02
CA GLU A 442 -30.62 -11.90 7.53
C GLU A 442 -29.84 -12.53 6.38
N VAL A 443 -29.37 -13.78 6.52
CA VAL A 443 -28.71 -14.55 5.44
C VAL A 443 -29.64 -14.70 4.24
N ALA A 444 -30.92 -15.02 4.45
CA ALA A 444 -31.90 -15.13 3.38
C ALA A 444 -32.09 -13.79 2.63
N THR A 445 -32.10 -12.67 3.35
CA THR A 445 -32.26 -11.33 2.76
C THR A 445 -30.99 -10.92 2.00
N TYR A 446 -29.83 -11.10 2.63
CA TYR A 446 -28.52 -10.73 2.11
C TYR A 446 -28.21 -11.46 0.79
N PHE A 447 -28.40 -12.78 0.75
CA PHE A 447 -28.23 -13.57 -0.48
C PHE A 447 -29.49 -13.66 -1.37
N ALA A 448 -30.58 -12.97 -1.03
CA ALA A 448 -31.89 -13.07 -1.69
C ALA A 448 -32.35 -14.51 -1.97
N THR A 449 -32.24 -15.38 -0.95
CA THR A 449 -32.59 -16.80 -1.03
C THR A 449 -33.76 -17.18 -0.12
N SER A 450 -34.26 -18.41 -0.25
CA SER A 450 -35.29 -18.95 0.64
C SER A 450 -34.72 -19.24 2.04
N ARG A 451 -35.58 -19.38 3.05
CA ARG A 451 -35.14 -19.80 4.41
C ARG A 451 -34.41 -21.16 4.40
N ALA A 452 -34.85 -22.10 3.57
CA ALA A 452 -34.17 -23.38 3.41
C ALA A 452 -32.78 -23.22 2.76
N GLY A 453 -32.67 -22.34 1.76
CA GLY A 453 -31.40 -21.98 1.14
C GLY A 453 -30.43 -21.32 2.13
N ALA A 454 -30.92 -20.42 2.99
CA ALA A 454 -30.14 -19.80 4.05
C ALA A 454 -29.59 -20.84 5.04
N THR A 455 -30.41 -21.81 5.48
CA THR A 455 -29.93 -22.91 6.33
C THR A 455 -28.84 -23.73 5.64
N SER A 456 -29.00 -24.02 4.34
CA SER A 456 -27.97 -24.72 3.56
C SER A 456 -26.65 -23.94 3.53
N ILE A 457 -26.68 -22.62 3.30
CA ILE A 457 -25.48 -21.76 3.33
C ILE A 457 -24.81 -21.81 4.71
N MET A 458 -25.60 -21.69 5.78
CA MET A 458 -25.08 -21.68 7.15
C MET A 458 -24.45 -23.02 7.58
N GLU A 459 -25.03 -24.14 7.19
CA GLU A 459 -24.65 -25.47 7.69
C GLU A 459 -23.70 -26.25 6.74
N THR A 460 -23.82 -26.07 5.42
CA THR A 460 -23.13 -26.93 4.43
C THR A 460 -21.99 -26.25 3.68
N GLN A 461 -22.09 -24.95 3.40
CA GLN A 461 -21.14 -24.21 2.59
C GLN A 461 -19.99 -23.64 3.42
N LYS A 462 -18.81 -23.45 2.79
CA LYS A 462 -17.70 -22.72 3.41
C LYS A 462 -18.06 -21.23 3.45
N THR A 463 -18.44 -20.74 4.63
CA THR A 463 -18.83 -19.35 4.84
C THR A 463 -17.73 -18.61 5.60
N LEU A 464 -17.41 -17.39 5.16
CA LEU A 464 -16.55 -16.45 5.88
C LEU A 464 -17.43 -15.40 6.56
N VAL A 465 -17.56 -15.49 7.88
CA VAL A 465 -18.36 -14.54 8.67
C VAL A 465 -17.47 -13.38 9.09
N LEU A 466 -17.79 -12.19 8.61
CA LEU A 466 -17.05 -10.95 8.85
C LEU A 466 -17.85 -10.08 9.83
N ILE A 467 -17.37 -9.90 11.05
CA ILE A 467 -18.07 -9.16 12.10
C ILE A 467 -17.33 -7.85 12.39
N ASP A 468 -17.98 -6.73 12.14
CA ASP A 468 -17.43 -5.38 12.37
C ASP A 468 -18.04 -4.71 13.62
N ASN A 469 -17.30 -3.76 14.18
CA ASN A 469 -17.68 -2.92 15.33
C ASN A 469 -18.19 -3.68 16.55
N LEU A 470 -17.53 -4.80 16.89
CA LEU A 470 -17.85 -5.56 18.09
C LEU A 470 -17.18 -4.95 19.33
N ASP A 471 -17.94 -4.79 20.42
CA ASP A 471 -17.42 -4.45 21.74
C ASP A 471 -17.42 -5.69 22.66
N LEU A 472 -16.23 -6.28 22.81
CA LEU A 472 -16.02 -7.44 23.68
C LEU A 472 -16.18 -7.12 25.17
N THR A 473 -16.24 -5.85 25.57
CA THR A 473 -16.49 -5.47 26.97
C THR A 473 -17.98 -5.58 27.34
N ASN A 474 -18.87 -5.60 26.34
CA ASN A 474 -20.30 -5.71 26.53
C ASN A 474 -20.73 -7.19 26.63
N GLU A 475 -21.25 -7.60 27.78
CA GLU A 475 -21.70 -8.99 28.00
C GLU A 475 -22.83 -9.42 27.05
N GLN A 476 -23.71 -8.50 26.66
CA GLN A 476 -24.80 -8.82 25.73
C GLN A 476 -24.28 -9.12 24.33
N GLU A 477 -23.27 -8.38 23.87
CA GLU A 477 -22.63 -8.62 22.56
C GLU A 477 -21.86 -9.93 22.56
N ARG A 478 -21.20 -10.26 23.67
CA ARG A 478 -20.49 -11.53 23.82
C ARG A 478 -21.44 -12.73 23.73
N LYS A 479 -22.58 -12.68 24.43
CA LYS A 479 -23.60 -13.75 24.35
C LYS A 479 -24.18 -13.88 22.95
N TRP A 480 -24.50 -12.76 22.33
CA TRP A 480 -24.97 -12.72 20.94
C TRP A 480 -23.96 -13.37 19.98
N LEU A 481 -22.68 -13.05 20.13
CA LEU A 481 -21.61 -13.65 19.31
C LEU A 481 -21.51 -15.16 19.52
N GLU A 482 -21.59 -15.66 20.75
CA GLU A 482 -21.55 -17.10 21.04
C GLU A 482 -22.71 -17.85 20.35
N GLU A 483 -23.88 -17.23 20.24
CA GLU A 483 -25.02 -17.80 19.50
C GLU A 483 -24.84 -17.76 17.98
N ILE A 484 -24.24 -16.69 17.45
CA ILE A 484 -23.87 -16.61 16.02
C ILE A 484 -22.86 -17.69 15.66
N ILE A 485 -21.82 -17.89 16.46
CA ILE A 485 -20.81 -18.93 16.22
C ILE A 485 -21.45 -20.32 16.15
N LYS A 486 -22.41 -20.61 17.03
CA LYS A 486 -23.18 -21.87 17.02
C LYS A 486 -24.02 -22.06 15.77
N CYS A 487 -24.39 -20.98 15.08
CA CYS A 487 -25.17 -21.06 13.84
C CYS A 487 -24.32 -21.48 12.62
N PHE A 488 -23.00 -21.32 12.68
CA PHE A 488 -22.10 -21.51 11.54
C PHE A 488 -20.97 -22.51 11.81
N HIS A 489 -21.28 -23.81 11.83
CA HIS A 489 -20.34 -24.87 12.24
C HIS A 489 -19.12 -25.09 11.33
N LYS A 490 -19.23 -24.83 10.02
CA LYS A 490 -18.13 -25.00 9.03
C LYS A 490 -17.51 -23.67 8.57
N SER A 491 -17.83 -22.59 9.26
CA SER A 491 -17.39 -21.24 8.87
C SER A 491 -16.02 -20.89 9.40
N GLN A 492 -15.36 -19.97 8.72
CA GLN A 492 -14.27 -19.18 9.24
C GLN A 492 -14.84 -17.84 9.72
N ILE A 493 -14.35 -17.34 10.86
CA ILE A 493 -14.87 -16.13 11.50
C ILE A 493 -13.74 -15.12 11.66
N ILE A 494 -13.96 -13.91 11.16
CA ILE A 494 -13.05 -12.78 11.33
C ILE A 494 -13.81 -11.67 12.04
N ILE A 495 -13.26 -11.21 13.16
CA ILE A 495 -13.89 -10.21 14.01
C ILE A 495 -12.99 -9.00 14.11
N CYS A 496 -13.55 -7.80 13.91
CA CYS A 496 -12.88 -6.53 14.15
C CYS A 496 -13.40 -5.85 15.42
N CYS A 497 -12.50 -5.49 16.33
CA CYS A 497 -12.85 -4.75 17.55
C CYS A 497 -11.83 -3.64 17.89
N ASN A 498 -12.22 -2.74 18.79
CA ASN A 498 -11.32 -1.71 19.30
C ASN A 498 -10.32 -2.30 20.30
N GLN A 499 -9.07 -1.85 20.22
CA GLN A 499 -8.03 -2.25 21.15
C GLN A 499 -8.23 -1.54 22.50
N ASN A 500 -8.88 -2.22 23.45
CA ASN A 500 -9.11 -1.69 24.80
C ASN A 500 -8.04 -2.20 25.78
N SER A 501 -7.62 -1.37 26.74
CA SER A 501 -6.65 -1.73 27.79
C SER A 501 -7.01 -2.99 28.60
N LEU A 502 -8.29 -3.37 28.62
CA LEU A 502 -8.82 -4.58 29.27
C LEU A 502 -8.60 -5.88 28.45
N THR A 503 -8.36 -5.78 27.14
CA THR A 503 -8.15 -6.95 26.25
C THR A 503 -6.72 -7.47 26.22
N LYS A 504 -5.84 -6.89 27.05
CA LYS A 504 -4.39 -6.91 26.82
C LYS A 504 -3.69 -8.27 26.73
N TYR A 505 -4.20 -9.40 27.23
CA TYR A 505 -3.45 -10.67 27.21
C TYR A 505 -4.32 -11.93 27.33
N ARG A 506 -5.27 -12.18 26.43
CA ARG A 506 -5.95 -13.50 26.39
C ARG A 506 -5.93 -14.12 25.00
N ASP A 507 -5.59 -15.41 24.96
CA ASP A 507 -6.18 -16.33 23.98
C ASP A 507 -7.70 -16.20 24.16
N VAL A 508 -8.35 -15.41 23.30
CA VAL A 508 -9.80 -15.23 23.39
C VAL A 508 -10.42 -16.47 22.75
N SER A 509 -10.74 -17.45 23.58
CA SER A 509 -11.67 -18.51 23.20
C SER A 509 -13.09 -17.93 23.27
N ILE A 510 -13.76 -17.84 22.13
CA ILE A 510 -15.17 -17.44 22.05
C ILE A 510 -15.97 -18.70 21.77
N GLY A 511 -16.70 -19.19 22.78
CA GLY A 511 -17.29 -20.53 22.75
C GLY A 511 -16.19 -21.60 22.60
N ASP A 512 -16.35 -22.48 21.62
CA ASP A 512 -15.44 -23.62 21.37
C ASP A 512 -14.30 -23.29 20.37
N LYS A 513 -14.26 -22.07 19.82
CA LYS A 513 -13.29 -21.67 18.80
C LYS A 513 -12.11 -20.91 19.39
N LYS A 514 -10.89 -21.29 18.99
CA LYS A 514 -9.65 -20.57 19.29
C LYS A 514 -9.37 -19.55 18.18
N MET A 515 -9.30 -18.27 18.52
CA MET A 515 -9.02 -17.20 17.55
C MET A 515 -7.56 -16.77 17.59
N ILE A 516 -6.99 -16.47 16.42
CA ILE A 516 -5.67 -15.89 16.27
C ILE A 516 -5.78 -14.36 16.36
N ASN A 517 -5.07 -13.77 17.32
CA ASN A 517 -5.04 -12.33 17.50
C ASN A 517 -4.12 -11.69 16.45
N ILE A 518 -4.64 -10.68 15.75
CA ILE A 518 -3.90 -9.82 14.83
C ILE A 518 -4.14 -8.36 15.24
N PHE A 519 -3.11 -7.54 15.17
CA PHE A 519 -3.15 -6.14 15.56
C PHE A 519 -2.87 -5.24 14.36
N PHE A 520 -3.66 -4.18 14.21
CA PHE A 520 -3.36 -3.05 13.34
C PHE A 520 -2.24 -2.21 13.95
N HIS A 521 -1.33 -1.77 13.10
CA HIS A 521 -0.26 -0.83 13.44
C HIS A 521 -0.42 0.47 12.66
N SER A 522 0.26 1.50 13.13
CA SER A 522 0.40 2.78 12.42
C SER A 522 0.98 2.57 11.03
N LEU A 523 0.56 3.42 10.09
CA LEU A 523 1.06 3.40 8.72
C LEU A 523 2.55 3.72 8.69
N LYS A 524 3.31 2.94 7.91
CA LYS A 524 4.73 3.21 7.66
C LYS A 524 4.89 4.10 6.43
N LYS A 525 6.12 4.59 6.20
CA LYS A 525 6.42 5.45 5.05
C LYS A 525 6.02 4.82 3.72
N LYS A 526 6.21 3.51 3.59
CA LYS A 526 5.77 2.72 2.43
C LYS A 526 4.27 2.89 2.14
N GLN A 527 3.40 2.67 3.13
CA GLN A 527 1.95 2.84 2.93
C GLN A 527 1.58 4.29 2.64
N ILE A 528 2.20 5.26 3.32
CA ILE A 528 1.96 6.69 3.06
C ILE A 528 2.32 7.03 1.60
N ARG A 529 3.42 6.48 1.08
CA ARG A 529 3.81 6.66 -0.33
C ARG A 529 2.81 6.01 -1.29
N GLU A 530 2.41 4.76 -1.03
CA GLU A 530 1.41 4.07 -1.88
C GLU A 530 0.09 4.86 -1.95
N ILE A 531 -0.38 5.40 -0.82
CA ILE A 531 -1.55 6.28 -0.79
C ILE A 531 -1.31 7.54 -1.62
N ALA A 532 -0.15 8.20 -1.45
CA ALA A 532 0.20 9.40 -2.21
C ALA A 532 0.26 9.13 -3.72
N GLU A 533 0.79 7.99 -4.15
CA GLU A 533 0.83 7.58 -5.56
C GLU A 533 -0.56 7.40 -6.14
N LYS A 534 -1.46 6.76 -5.38
CA LYS A 534 -2.86 6.55 -5.79
C LYS A 534 -3.61 7.87 -5.92
N PHE A 535 -3.38 8.83 -5.01
CA PHE A 535 -4.04 10.15 -4.96
C PHE A 535 -3.51 11.16 -6.00
N TYR A 536 -2.19 11.18 -6.25
CA TYR A 536 -1.49 12.22 -7.01
C TYR A 536 -0.90 11.77 -8.35
N GLY A 537 -0.90 10.47 -8.67
CA GLY A 537 -0.47 9.99 -9.99
C GLY A 537 1.04 10.01 -10.16
N ASN A 538 1.62 10.83 -11.05
CA ASN A 538 3.09 10.99 -11.26
C ASN A 538 3.58 12.41 -10.95
N SER A 539 2.86 13.17 -10.12
CA SER A 539 3.24 14.56 -9.83
C SER A 539 4.50 14.67 -8.96
N ASN A 540 5.28 15.74 -9.17
CA ASN A 540 6.41 16.10 -8.31
C ASN A 540 5.98 16.52 -6.89
N SER A 541 4.68 16.77 -6.67
CA SER A 541 4.16 17.21 -5.37
C SER A 541 4.11 16.10 -4.31
N LYS A 542 4.31 14.83 -4.68
CA LYS A 542 4.18 13.70 -3.74
C LYS A 542 5.20 13.76 -2.60
N THR A 543 6.48 13.96 -2.94
CA THR A 543 7.57 13.96 -1.97
C THR A 543 7.38 15.07 -0.95
N GLU A 544 7.02 16.27 -1.43
CA GLU A 544 6.72 17.41 -0.58
C GLU A 544 5.57 17.11 0.39
N VAL A 545 4.48 16.50 -0.10
CA VAL A 545 3.33 16.11 0.73
C VAL A 545 3.73 15.11 1.80
N ILE A 546 4.51 14.08 1.46
CA ILE A 546 4.96 13.06 2.41
C ILE A 546 5.82 13.70 3.52
N THR A 547 6.74 14.58 3.15
CA THR A 547 7.59 15.30 4.12
C THR A 547 6.76 16.21 5.04
N ARG A 548 5.79 16.94 4.49
CA ARG A 548 4.90 17.80 5.29
C ARG A 548 3.96 17.01 6.19
N ILE A 549 3.38 15.90 5.71
CA ILE A 549 2.60 14.96 6.53
C ILE A 549 3.44 14.50 7.71
N ASN A 550 4.65 14.01 7.45
CA ASN A 550 5.54 13.54 8.51
C ASN A 550 5.84 14.66 9.51
N HIS A 551 6.11 15.89 9.06
CA HIS A 551 6.37 17.01 9.96
C HIS A 551 5.16 17.38 10.82
N ILE A 552 4.00 17.63 10.19
CA ILE A 552 2.79 18.12 10.87
C ILE A 552 2.21 17.07 11.80
N PHE A 553 2.17 15.80 11.38
CA PHE A 553 1.63 14.73 12.22
C PHE A 553 2.51 14.52 13.44
N ASN A 554 3.83 14.64 13.27
CA ASN A 554 4.76 14.61 14.38
C ASN A 554 4.63 15.82 15.31
N MET A 555 4.44 17.02 14.76
CA MET A 555 4.24 18.26 15.53
C MET A 555 2.96 18.20 16.36
N LEU A 556 1.86 17.75 15.76
CA LEU A 556 0.53 17.70 16.37
C LEU A 556 0.23 16.37 17.10
N ALA A 557 1.18 15.44 17.13
CA ALA A 557 0.96 14.07 17.62
C ALA A 557 -0.32 13.44 17.02
N ILE A 558 -0.52 13.61 15.71
CA ILE A 558 -1.63 12.98 14.97
C ILE A 558 -1.24 11.53 14.66
N PRO A 559 -2.08 10.55 15.00
CA PRO A 559 -1.83 9.15 14.65
C PRO A 559 -1.74 8.95 13.13
N PHE A 560 -0.72 8.21 12.69
CA PHE A 560 -0.55 7.80 11.29
C PHE A 560 -1.52 6.67 10.95
N ASN A 561 -2.80 6.99 10.76
CA ASN A 561 -3.83 6.06 10.29
C ASN A 561 -4.40 6.50 8.93
N PHE A 562 -5.12 5.59 8.26
CA PHE A 562 -5.66 5.84 6.92
C PHE A 562 -6.55 7.07 6.85
N TRP A 563 -7.38 7.32 7.87
CA TRP A 563 -8.27 8.47 7.90
C TRP A 563 -7.51 9.79 7.91
N ASN A 564 -6.57 9.96 8.86
CA ASN A 564 -5.83 11.21 9.02
C ASN A 564 -4.97 11.49 7.78
N VAL A 565 -4.23 10.48 7.30
CA VAL A 565 -3.36 10.62 6.12
C VAL A 565 -4.20 10.96 4.88
N SER A 566 -5.32 10.28 4.66
CA SER A 566 -6.20 10.56 3.50
C SER A 566 -6.83 11.96 3.59
N LEU A 567 -7.27 12.38 4.78
CA LEU A 567 -7.83 13.71 4.99
C LEU A 567 -6.80 14.80 4.71
N PHE A 568 -5.58 14.63 5.23
CA PHE A 568 -4.51 15.59 5.00
C PHE A 568 -4.10 15.67 3.53
N MET A 569 -4.00 14.52 2.85
CA MET A 569 -3.73 14.50 1.40
C MET A 569 -4.84 15.17 0.61
N TRP A 570 -6.10 14.96 0.99
CA TRP A 570 -7.22 15.64 0.35
C TRP A 570 -7.15 17.16 0.55
N VAL A 571 -6.95 17.63 1.79
CA VAL A 571 -6.79 19.07 2.12
C VAL A 571 -5.65 19.69 1.32
N PHE A 572 -4.50 19.03 1.23
CA PHE A 572 -3.35 19.53 0.47
C PHE A 572 -3.62 19.58 -1.04
N LYS A 573 -4.39 18.63 -1.57
CA LYS A 573 -4.75 18.59 -2.99
C LYS A 573 -5.68 19.74 -3.37
N GLU A 574 -6.66 20.04 -2.52
CA GLU A 574 -7.63 21.12 -2.71
C GLU A 574 -7.02 22.51 -2.54
N SER A 575 -6.04 22.66 -1.65
CA SER A 575 -5.49 23.96 -1.30
C SER A 575 -4.65 24.63 -2.40
N ASN A 576 -4.34 23.92 -3.49
CA ASN A 576 -3.38 24.30 -4.52
C ASN A 576 -1.98 24.62 -3.94
N ARG A 577 -0.94 24.45 -4.76
CA ARG A 577 0.48 24.34 -4.31
C ARG A 577 1.12 25.61 -3.69
N ASP A 578 0.35 26.66 -3.38
CA ASP A 578 0.87 27.96 -2.97
C ASP A 578 1.03 28.12 -1.44
N ILE A 579 0.72 27.10 -0.65
CA ILE A 579 0.90 27.17 0.81
C ILE A 579 2.36 26.92 1.17
N ASN A 580 3.06 27.96 1.62
CA ASN A 580 4.47 27.89 2.02
C ASN A 580 4.68 27.57 3.51
N ASN A 581 3.64 27.71 4.35
CA ASN A 581 3.72 27.54 5.80
C ASN A 581 2.98 26.27 6.26
N ASP A 582 3.59 25.50 7.17
CA ASP A 582 2.98 24.32 7.76
C ASP A 582 1.78 24.68 8.65
N VAL A 583 1.76 25.86 9.28
CA VAL A 583 0.65 26.32 10.14
C VAL A 583 -0.62 26.57 9.32
N ASP A 584 -0.52 27.06 8.10
CA ASP A 584 -1.68 27.26 7.21
C ASP A 584 -2.33 25.90 6.85
N LEU A 585 -1.52 24.86 6.64
CA LEU A 585 -2.03 23.50 6.41
C LEU A 585 -2.70 22.93 7.66
N VAL A 586 -2.18 23.23 8.86
CA VAL A 586 -2.84 22.88 10.12
C VAL A 586 -4.19 23.60 10.24
N ASP A 587 -4.25 24.88 9.93
CA ASP A 587 -5.50 25.65 9.93
C ASP A 587 -6.54 25.03 8.98
N LEU A 588 -6.15 24.69 7.75
CA LEU A 588 -7.04 24.01 6.80
C LEU A 588 -7.48 22.63 7.27
N TYR A 589 -6.58 21.85 7.88
CA TYR A 589 -6.92 20.57 8.49
C TYR A 589 -7.96 20.73 9.61
N MET A 590 -7.79 21.74 10.48
CA MET A 590 -8.77 22.06 11.54
C MET A 590 -10.10 22.58 10.98
N GLU A 591 -10.07 23.39 9.92
CA GLU A 591 -11.27 23.81 9.18
C GLU A 591 -12.04 22.63 8.60
N SER A 592 -11.34 21.62 8.09
CA SER A 592 -11.93 20.41 7.57
C SER A 592 -12.56 19.55 8.67
N ILE A 593 -11.92 19.42 9.84
CA ILE A 593 -12.50 18.69 10.99
C ILE A 593 -13.76 19.39 11.50
N LEU A 594 -13.72 20.73 11.57
CA LEU A 594 -14.84 21.55 12.02
C LEU A 594 -15.91 21.77 10.93
N GLU A 595 -15.71 21.22 9.72
CA GLU A 595 -16.61 21.34 8.57
C GLU A 595 -17.07 22.78 8.30
N ARG A 596 -16.10 23.70 8.16
CA ARG A 596 -16.38 25.14 7.94
C ARG A 596 -17.42 25.38 6.84
N GLU A 597 -17.35 24.64 5.72
CA GLU A 597 -18.33 24.77 4.64
C GLU A 597 -19.76 24.44 5.07
N ASN A 598 -19.95 23.39 5.87
CA ASN A 598 -21.29 23.01 6.36
C ASN A 598 -21.84 24.05 7.34
N LEU A 599 -20.99 24.62 8.19
CA LEU A 599 -21.36 25.73 9.07
C LEU A 599 -21.77 26.98 8.28
N LEU A 600 -21.10 27.27 7.16
CA LEU A 600 -21.48 28.38 6.26
C LEU A 600 -22.81 28.13 5.55
N ARG A 601 -23.06 26.89 5.09
CA ARG A 601 -24.29 26.51 4.37
C ARG A 601 -25.52 26.41 5.28
N SER A 602 -25.34 25.91 6.51
CA SER A 602 -26.43 25.66 7.46
C SER A 602 -27.03 26.93 8.09
N LYS A 603 -26.45 28.12 7.88
CA LYS A 603 -26.82 29.38 8.57
C LYS A 603 -26.95 29.19 10.10
N GLY A 604 -26.07 28.38 10.69
CA GLY A 604 -26.09 28.13 12.13
C GLY A 604 -25.91 29.40 12.97
N GLU A 605 -26.50 29.43 14.17
CA GLU A 605 -26.41 30.57 15.10
C GLU A 605 -24.99 30.80 15.68
N PHE A 606 -24.14 29.77 15.56
CA PHE A 606 -22.74 29.77 16.01
C PHE A 606 -21.82 29.52 14.80
N SER A 607 -21.01 30.52 14.44
CA SER A 607 -20.12 30.46 13.28
C SER A 607 -18.84 29.68 13.55
N TYR A 608 -18.13 29.29 12.50
CA TYR A 608 -16.80 28.68 12.59
C TYR A 608 -15.84 29.48 13.49
N ASP A 609 -15.76 30.80 13.29
CA ASP A 609 -14.88 31.67 14.09
C ASP A 609 -15.25 31.67 15.58
N LYS A 610 -16.56 31.60 15.90
CA LYS A 610 -17.03 31.49 17.29
C LYS A 610 -16.67 30.13 17.89
N TYR A 611 -16.74 29.03 17.12
CA TYR A 611 -16.26 27.71 17.57
C TYR A 611 -14.75 27.71 17.81
N LYS A 612 -13.96 28.33 16.92
CA LYS A 612 -12.50 28.43 17.07
C LYS A 612 -12.12 29.21 18.35
N GLN A 613 -12.80 30.32 18.62
CA GLN A 613 -12.61 31.09 19.86
C GLN A 613 -13.05 30.29 21.09
N TYR A 614 -14.23 29.68 21.06
CA TYR A 614 -14.74 28.86 22.17
C TYR A 614 -13.76 27.74 22.53
N LEU A 615 -13.25 27.01 21.54
CA LEU A 615 -12.29 25.92 21.75
C LEU A 615 -10.96 26.41 22.32
N ALA A 616 -10.52 27.62 21.98
CA ALA A 616 -9.33 28.25 22.58
C ALA A 616 -9.54 28.57 24.06
N HIS A 617 -10.70 29.13 24.43
CA HIS A 617 -11.05 29.35 25.83
C HIS A 617 -11.24 28.04 26.60
N LEU A 618 -11.82 27.01 25.96
CA LEU A 618 -11.98 25.67 26.54
C LEU A 618 -10.61 25.02 26.79
N ALA A 619 -9.66 25.16 25.88
CA ALA A 619 -8.29 24.68 26.07
C ALA A 619 -7.62 25.37 27.28
N ARG A 620 -7.79 26.69 27.43
CA ARG A 620 -7.31 27.41 28.62
C ARG A 620 -7.97 26.92 29.90
N PHE A 621 -9.27 26.63 29.87
CA PHE A 621 -10.01 26.07 31.00
C PHE A 621 -9.45 24.71 31.42
N PHE A 622 -9.26 23.79 30.48
CA PHE A 622 -8.64 22.50 30.77
C PHE A 622 -7.20 22.63 31.27
N LEU A 623 -6.41 23.58 30.76
CA LEU A 623 -5.04 23.83 31.24
C LEU A 623 -5.00 24.20 32.74
N LYS A 624 -6.05 24.83 33.29
CA LYS A 624 -6.15 25.13 34.74
C LYS A 624 -6.40 23.87 35.59
N LYS A 625 -6.88 22.79 34.98
CA LYS A 625 -7.30 21.55 35.65
C LYS A 625 -6.15 20.53 35.69
N GLN A 626 -5.02 20.91 36.28
CA GLN A 626 -3.84 20.03 36.39
C GLN A 626 -4.13 18.77 37.23
N ASP A 627 -4.89 18.92 38.32
CA ASP A 627 -5.22 17.83 39.26
C ASP A 627 -6.02 16.69 38.61
N THR A 628 -6.80 17.01 37.58
CA THR A 628 -7.62 16.05 36.82
C THR A 628 -7.03 15.75 35.46
N SER A 629 -5.71 15.94 35.28
CA SER A 629 -5.02 15.67 34.01
C SER A 629 -5.62 16.39 32.80
N TYR A 630 -5.95 17.67 32.95
CA TYR A 630 -6.59 18.50 31.93
C TYR A 630 -7.94 17.96 31.44
N SER A 631 -8.70 17.33 32.33
CA SER A 631 -10.07 16.88 32.06
C SER A 631 -11.07 17.54 33.00
N ALA A 632 -12.32 17.66 32.58
CA ALA A 632 -13.41 18.16 33.41
C ALA A 632 -14.69 17.33 33.24
N SER A 633 -15.55 17.37 34.24
CA SER A 633 -16.84 16.69 34.20
C SER A 633 -17.85 17.42 33.32
N ILE A 634 -18.86 16.70 32.82
CA ILE A 634 -19.94 17.30 32.01
C ILE A 634 -20.54 18.55 32.71
N PRO A 635 -20.94 18.53 34.00
CA PRO A 635 -21.50 19.72 34.66
C PRO A 635 -20.55 20.93 34.67
N GLU A 636 -19.25 20.71 34.87
CA GLU A 636 -18.26 21.79 34.85
C GLU A 636 -18.10 22.39 33.45
N ILE A 637 -18.15 21.56 32.41
CA ILE A 637 -18.06 22.00 31.01
C ILE A 637 -19.30 22.81 30.62
N TYR A 638 -20.49 22.35 31.01
CA TYR A 638 -21.73 23.09 30.78
C TYR A 638 -21.70 24.44 31.50
N ALA A 639 -21.28 24.48 32.77
CA ALA A 639 -21.15 25.72 33.53
C ALA A 639 -20.17 26.70 32.87
N PHE A 640 -18.99 26.23 32.45
CA PHE A 640 -18.02 27.02 31.70
C PHE A 640 -18.60 27.55 30.38
N THR A 641 -19.31 26.70 29.64
CA THR A 641 -19.89 27.07 28.34
C THR A 641 -20.97 28.13 28.51
N GLU A 642 -21.82 28.01 29.53
CA GLU A 642 -22.83 29.02 29.85
C GLU A 642 -22.21 30.35 30.24
N GLU A 643 -21.13 30.34 31.03
CA GLU A 643 -20.40 31.55 31.41
C GLU A 643 -19.78 32.23 30.19
N TYR A 644 -19.08 31.48 29.34
CA TYR A 644 -18.50 31.98 28.09
C TYR A 644 -19.58 32.56 27.16
N LEU A 645 -20.72 31.89 27.01
CA LEU A 645 -21.80 32.38 26.16
C LEU A 645 -22.41 33.70 26.69
N LYS A 646 -22.47 33.88 28.02
CA LYS A 646 -22.97 35.11 28.67
C LYS A 646 -22.07 36.33 28.46
N GLU A 647 -20.77 36.15 28.23
CA GLU A 647 -19.83 37.25 27.98
C GLU A 647 -20.22 38.09 26.75
N ASN A 648 -20.88 37.46 25.77
CA ASN A 648 -21.40 38.16 24.59
C ASN A 648 -22.92 38.00 24.47
N PRO A 649 -23.72 39.05 24.77
CA PRO A 649 -25.18 38.98 24.76
C PRO A 649 -25.80 38.73 23.36
N ARG A 650 -25.00 38.76 22.29
CA ARG A 650 -25.42 38.44 20.91
C ARG A 650 -25.33 36.94 20.59
N ASN A 651 -24.94 36.11 21.56
CA ASN A 651 -25.00 34.66 21.41
C ASN A 651 -26.45 34.19 21.56
N HIS A 652 -27.02 33.66 20.48
CA HIS A 652 -28.41 33.15 20.46
C HIS A 652 -28.49 31.62 20.65
N THR A 653 -27.40 30.97 21.04
CA THR A 653 -27.32 29.51 21.23
C THR A 653 -27.24 29.14 22.71
N ASN A 654 -27.34 27.85 23.02
CA ASN A 654 -27.21 27.31 24.38
C ASN A 654 -26.01 26.38 24.52
N ALA A 655 -25.60 26.09 25.77
CA ALA A 655 -24.44 25.27 26.06
C ALA A 655 -24.53 23.84 25.48
N ASN A 656 -25.73 23.24 25.49
CA ASN A 656 -25.94 21.90 24.92
C ASN A 656 -25.64 21.86 23.43
N THR A 657 -26.17 22.81 22.66
CA THR A 657 -25.95 22.89 21.21
C THR A 657 -24.47 23.06 20.87
N VAL A 658 -23.75 23.91 21.61
CA VAL A 658 -22.30 24.14 21.40
C VAL A 658 -21.50 22.89 21.77
N TRP A 659 -21.77 22.29 22.94
CA TRP A 659 -21.05 21.11 23.42
C TRP A 659 -21.31 19.88 22.54
N SER A 660 -22.57 19.56 22.23
CA SER A 660 -22.92 18.43 21.37
C SER A 660 -22.28 18.54 19.99
N TYR A 661 -22.10 19.75 19.45
CA TYR A 661 -21.37 19.93 18.20
C TYR A 661 -19.90 19.49 18.34
N VAL A 662 -19.20 20.01 19.36
CA VAL A 662 -17.78 19.71 19.62
C VAL A 662 -17.56 18.23 19.89
N GLU A 663 -18.44 17.61 20.66
CA GLU A 663 -18.44 16.18 20.97
C GLU A 663 -18.68 15.32 19.71
N ASN A 664 -19.71 15.64 18.91
CA ASN A 664 -20.01 14.90 17.68
C ASN A 664 -18.91 15.00 16.63
N LYS A 665 -18.15 16.11 16.59
CA LYS A 665 -16.96 16.23 15.72
C LYS A 665 -15.76 15.42 16.20
N GLY A 666 -15.81 14.86 17.41
CA GLY A 666 -14.73 14.03 17.97
C GLY A 666 -13.47 14.82 18.33
N ILE A 667 -13.59 16.13 18.53
CA ILE A 667 -12.49 17.02 18.97
C ILE A 667 -12.12 16.73 20.42
N VAL A 668 -13.12 16.38 21.22
CA VAL A 668 -13.02 15.94 22.61
C VAL A 668 -13.33 14.44 22.70
N LYS A 669 -12.85 13.81 23.77
CA LYS A 669 -13.19 12.43 24.10
C LYS A 669 -13.38 12.27 25.61
N GLU A 670 -14.17 11.28 25.97
CA GLU A 670 -14.23 10.79 27.34
C GLU A 670 -12.92 10.05 27.68
N VAL A 671 -12.25 10.47 28.76
CA VAL A 671 -10.97 9.89 29.22
C VAL A 671 -11.21 8.95 30.39
N TYR A 672 -12.11 9.34 31.28
CA TYR A 672 -12.62 8.54 32.40
C TYR A 672 -14.15 8.66 32.40
N PRO A 673 -14.88 7.73 33.03
CA PRO A 673 -16.34 7.81 33.12
C PRO A 673 -16.82 9.19 33.60
N GLY A 674 -17.50 9.95 32.72
CA GLY A 674 -18.02 11.29 32.95
C GLY A 674 -17.02 12.45 32.83
N MET A 675 -15.75 12.21 32.48
CA MET A 675 -14.68 13.20 32.38
C MET A 675 -14.15 13.34 30.96
N TYR A 676 -14.13 14.56 30.43
CA TYR A 676 -13.77 14.86 29.05
C TYR A 676 -12.50 15.71 28.97
N SER A 677 -11.70 15.45 27.93
CA SER A 677 -10.57 16.28 27.52
C SER A 677 -10.49 16.33 25.99
N PHE A 678 -9.57 17.13 25.45
CA PHE A 678 -9.29 17.09 24.01
C PHE A 678 -8.80 15.69 23.60
N ARG A 679 -9.21 15.25 22.41
CA ARG A 679 -8.88 13.92 21.90
C ARG A 679 -7.39 13.75 21.64
N LEU A 680 -6.75 14.79 21.09
CA LEU A 680 -5.34 14.79 20.70
C LEU A 680 -4.60 15.94 21.37
N ASN A 681 -3.36 15.68 21.83
CA ASN A 681 -2.51 16.70 22.44
C ASN A 681 -2.20 17.85 21.47
N GLY A 682 -1.91 17.60 20.19
CA GLY A 682 -1.65 18.70 19.25
C GLY A 682 -2.89 19.54 18.92
N ILE A 683 -4.10 18.97 18.97
CA ILE A 683 -5.34 19.76 18.85
C ILE A 683 -5.46 20.70 20.06
N PHE A 684 -5.17 20.19 21.26
CA PHE A 684 -5.14 20.98 22.48
C PHE A 684 -4.10 22.12 22.41
N GLU A 685 -2.87 21.81 21.99
CA GLU A 685 -1.79 22.79 21.81
C GLU A 685 -2.13 23.83 20.74
N TYR A 686 -2.75 23.43 19.63
CA TYR A 686 -3.23 24.35 18.60
C TYR A 686 -4.24 25.37 19.14
N PHE A 687 -5.23 24.92 19.92
CA PHE A 687 -6.21 25.83 20.51
C PHE A 687 -5.61 26.68 21.64
N LEU A 688 -4.60 26.18 22.37
CA LEU A 688 -3.81 27.00 23.30
C LEU A 688 -3.00 28.07 22.56
N ALA A 689 -2.40 27.75 21.41
CA ALA A 689 -1.71 28.73 20.56
C ALA A 689 -2.68 29.81 20.07
N HIS A 690 -3.90 29.43 19.70
CA HIS A 690 -4.96 30.39 19.38
C HIS A 690 -5.33 31.25 20.60
N TYR A 691 -5.33 30.68 21.81
CA TYR A 691 -5.56 31.46 23.03
C TYR A 691 -4.44 32.48 23.33
N LEU A 692 -3.16 32.17 23.02
CA LEU A 692 -2.04 33.13 23.11
C LEU A 692 -2.25 34.36 22.20
N LYS A 693 -2.99 34.21 21.10
CA LYS A 693 -3.41 35.30 20.21
C LYS A 693 -4.52 36.16 20.82
N LEU A 694 -5.47 35.53 21.50
CA LEU A 694 -6.59 36.23 22.13
C LEU A 694 -6.19 36.97 23.42
N ASN A 695 -5.21 36.45 24.16
CA ASN A 695 -4.81 36.98 25.47
C ASN A 695 -3.29 37.24 25.55
N SER A 696 -2.89 38.50 25.41
CA SER A 696 -1.49 38.93 25.46
C SER A 696 -0.85 38.80 26.84
N GLU A 697 -1.64 38.93 27.92
CA GLU A 697 -1.13 38.78 29.30
C GLU A 697 -0.67 37.34 29.54
N PHE A 698 -1.51 36.37 29.18
CA PHE A 698 -1.17 34.95 29.26
C PHE A 698 0.05 34.62 28.39
N ARG A 699 0.12 35.18 27.17
CA ARG A 699 1.29 35.01 26.29
C ARG A 699 2.58 35.51 26.93
N ASN A 700 2.57 36.71 27.50
CA ASN A 700 3.75 37.27 28.15
C ASN A 700 4.16 36.45 29.38
N ASN A 701 3.20 36.00 30.19
CA ASN A 701 3.47 35.12 31.33
C ASN A 701 4.16 33.82 30.91
N VAL A 702 3.75 33.20 29.80
CA VAL A 702 4.39 31.98 29.26
C VAL A 702 5.84 32.23 28.81
N ILE A 703 6.14 33.41 28.24
CA ILE A 703 7.50 33.76 27.78
C ILE A 703 8.42 34.10 28.96
N ASP A 704 7.89 34.82 29.95
CA ASP A 704 8.68 35.35 31.05
C ASP A 704 8.97 34.27 32.12
N ASP A 705 8.08 33.29 32.29
CA ASP A 705 8.24 32.18 33.25
C ASP A 705 9.29 31.15 32.78
N ASN A 706 10.34 30.98 33.59
CA ASN A 706 11.47 30.08 33.29
C ASN A 706 11.13 28.59 33.42
N ASP A 707 10.07 28.23 34.14
CA ASP A 707 9.65 26.82 34.33
C ASP A 707 8.67 26.36 33.25
N VAL A 708 8.00 27.32 32.61
CA VAL A 708 6.92 27.09 31.65
C VAL A 708 7.38 27.26 30.20
N TYR A 709 8.25 28.22 29.91
CA TYR A 709 8.64 28.62 28.55
C TYR A 709 9.01 27.44 27.62
N LEU A 710 9.87 26.53 28.09
CA LEU A 710 10.35 25.39 27.29
C LEU A 710 9.27 24.33 27.01
N SER A 711 8.19 24.34 27.80
CA SER A 711 7.07 23.39 27.68
C SER A 711 5.99 23.85 26.69
N PHE A 712 6.07 25.10 26.22
CA PHE A 712 5.15 25.73 25.26
C PHE A 712 5.75 25.88 23.85
N LYS A 713 6.78 25.10 23.53
CA LYS A 713 7.52 25.21 22.26
C LYS A 713 6.62 25.14 21.01
N ASN A 714 5.64 24.23 21.00
CA ASN A 714 4.77 23.99 19.85
C ASN A 714 3.75 25.12 19.71
N GLU A 715 3.22 25.63 20.82
CA GLU A 715 2.26 26.72 20.85
C GLU A 715 2.86 28.06 20.42
N LEU A 716 4.10 28.34 20.85
CA LEU A 716 4.84 29.53 20.44
C LEU A 716 5.16 29.48 18.93
N GLU A 717 5.50 28.29 18.42
CA GLU A 717 5.70 28.06 16.98
C GLU A 717 4.41 28.32 16.18
N MET A 718 3.29 27.74 16.58
CA MET A 718 2.00 27.93 15.92
C MET A 718 1.52 29.38 16.00
N TYR A 719 1.73 30.04 17.15
CA TYR A 719 1.43 31.47 17.30
C TYR A 719 2.19 32.31 16.27
N ALA A 720 3.50 32.09 16.11
CA ALA A 720 4.33 32.82 15.15
C ALA A 720 3.81 32.66 13.72
N GLY A 721 3.45 31.43 13.33
CA GLY A 721 2.89 31.15 12.01
C GLY A 721 1.50 31.74 11.77
N SER A 722 0.65 31.85 12.79
CA SER A 722 -0.66 32.51 12.68
C SER A 722 -0.60 34.05 12.78
N ASN A 723 0.49 34.60 13.32
CA ASN A 723 0.72 36.03 13.53
C ASN A 723 2.06 36.48 12.90
N ARG A 724 2.21 36.25 11.60
CA ARG A 724 3.49 36.32 10.84
C ARG A 724 4.24 37.66 10.89
N SER A 725 3.56 38.76 11.22
CA SER A 725 4.10 40.13 11.23
C SER A 725 4.34 40.69 12.64
N ASP A 726 4.18 39.88 13.69
CA ASP A 726 4.33 40.31 15.09
C ASP A 726 5.81 40.45 15.49
N GLU A 727 6.38 41.61 15.16
CA GLU A 727 7.79 41.93 15.43
C GLU A 727 8.14 41.96 16.93
N ASP A 728 7.24 42.49 17.78
CA ASP A 728 7.45 42.55 19.25
C ASP A 728 7.55 41.14 19.85
N PHE A 729 6.70 40.22 19.40
CA PHE A 729 6.78 38.83 19.85
C PHE A 729 8.12 38.18 19.50
N VAL A 730 8.58 38.33 18.25
CA VAL A 730 9.87 37.76 17.82
C VAL A 730 11.04 38.39 18.58
N GLU A 731 11.01 39.70 18.79
CA GLU A 731 12.04 40.40 19.56
C GLU A 731 12.08 39.93 21.03
N ARG A 732 10.93 39.67 21.66
CA ARG A 732 10.87 39.10 23.02
C ARG A 732 11.49 37.72 23.11
N ILE A 733 11.15 36.83 22.18
CA ILE A 733 11.72 35.47 22.12
C ILE A 733 13.23 35.53 21.88
N PHE A 734 13.68 36.45 21.02
CA PHE A 734 15.10 36.71 20.77
C PHE A 734 15.82 37.18 22.04
N ASN A 735 15.30 38.21 22.71
CA ASN A 735 15.86 38.74 23.96
C ASN A 735 15.89 37.68 25.08
N LYS A 736 14.85 36.84 25.19
CA LYS A 736 14.81 35.72 26.14
C LYS A 736 15.94 34.73 25.85
N THR A 737 16.11 34.33 24.58
CA THR A 737 17.16 33.39 24.16
C THR A 737 18.55 33.97 24.41
N GLN A 738 18.76 35.27 24.17
CA GLN A 738 20.03 35.95 24.48
C GLN A 738 20.38 35.88 25.97
N ARG A 739 19.40 36.00 26.86
CA ARG A 739 19.63 35.86 28.31
C ARG A 739 20.05 34.43 28.67
N ILE A 740 19.35 33.43 28.15
CA ILE A 740 19.64 32.00 28.39
C ILE A 740 21.07 31.65 27.95
N PHE A 741 21.51 32.18 26.81
CA PHE A 741 22.82 31.89 26.23
C PHE A 741 23.93 32.85 26.63
N ASN A 742 23.67 33.80 27.55
CA ASN A 742 24.64 34.83 27.91
C ASN A 742 25.95 34.24 28.46
N ASN A 743 25.86 33.20 29.31
CA ASN A 743 27.03 32.54 29.88
C ASN A 743 27.86 31.78 28.82
N ILE A 744 27.19 31.11 27.88
CA ILE A 744 27.85 30.39 26.78
C ILE A 744 28.50 31.40 25.83
N HIS A 745 27.80 32.48 25.48
CA HIS A 745 28.43 33.55 24.70
C HIS A 745 29.64 34.10 25.45
N PHE A 746 29.57 34.36 26.75
CA PHE A 746 30.74 34.81 27.52
C PHE A 746 31.90 33.80 27.48
N GLU A 747 31.62 32.52 27.67
CA GLU A 747 32.58 31.40 27.63
C GLU A 747 33.31 31.34 26.28
N TYR A 748 32.57 31.45 25.18
CA TYR A 748 33.09 31.31 23.82
C TYR A 748 33.44 32.63 23.11
N SER A 749 33.13 33.82 23.68
CA SER A 749 33.40 35.14 23.06
C SER A 749 34.45 36.01 23.76
N VAL A 750 34.60 35.99 25.10
CA VAL A 750 35.46 36.95 25.82
C VAL A 750 36.79 36.36 26.31
N ASN A 751 36.84 35.10 26.72
CA ASN A 751 38.08 34.46 27.22
C ASN A 751 38.85 33.65 26.16
N GLY A 752 38.31 33.54 24.95
CA GLY A 752 38.83 32.64 23.93
C GLY A 752 39.84 33.25 22.95
N GLY A 753 39.59 34.42 22.35
CA GLY A 753 40.39 34.90 21.21
C GLY A 753 40.58 33.87 20.07
N LEU A 754 39.79 32.78 20.09
CA LEU A 754 39.94 31.58 19.30
C LEU A 754 38.81 31.60 18.27
N ASN A 755 39.20 31.78 17.02
CA ASN A 755 38.32 31.58 15.87
C ASN A 755 37.64 30.19 15.97
N MET A 756 36.34 30.08 15.69
CA MET A 756 35.58 28.80 15.71
C MET A 756 36.23 27.70 14.87
N ASP A 757 36.89 28.06 13.78
CA ASP A 757 37.67 27.13 12.95
C ASP A 757 38.92 26.60 13.68
N SER A 758 39.52 27.39 14.58
CA SER A 758 40.65 26.96 15.42
C SER A 758 40.22 25.96 16.49
N LEU A 759 39.02 26.14 17.08
CA LEU A 759 38.42 25.16 18.00
C LEU A 759 38.07 23.86 17.27
N LEU A 760 37.54 23.96 16.05
CA LEU A 760 37.28 22.79 15.21
C LEU A 760 38.58 22.04 14.83
N LYS A 761 39.68 22.77 14.60
CA LYS A 761 41.02 22.18 14.35
C LYS A 761 41.62 21.53 15.60
N SER A 762 41.43 22.11 16.78
CA SER A 762 41.94 21.52 18.05
C SER A 762 41.20 20.26 18.43
N ILE A 763 39.93 20.13 18.03
CA ILE A 763 39.20 18.87 18.11
C ILE A 763 39.85 17.85 17.16
N ALA A 764 40.28 18.24 15.96
CA ALA A 764 40.76 17.32 14.92
C ALA A 764 42.22 16.80 15.04
N THR A 765 42.92 16.99 16.17
CA THR A 765 44.36 16.65 16.29
C THR A 765 44.69 15.16 16.44
N ASP A 766 43.71 14.31 16.76
CA ASP A 766 43.88 12.85 16.76
C ASP A 766 43.47 12.31 15.39
N ASP A 767 44.28 11.40 14.81
CA ASP A 767 44.02 10.75 13.52
C ASP A 767 42.51 10.52 13.30
N ILE A 768 41.97 11.04 12.20
CA ILE A 768 40.59 10.79 11.77
C ILE A 768 40.52 9.31 11.36
N ALA A 769 40.44 8.43 12.36
CA ALA A 769 40.39 6.99 12.21
C ALA A 769 38.93 6.58 11.97
N LEU A 770 38.44 6.84 10.76
CA LEU A 770 37.24 6.19 10.25
C LEU A 770 37.65 5.26 9.12
N HIS A 771 37.62 3.96 9.42
CA HIS A 771 37.63 2.92 8.41
C HIS A 771 36.34 2.97 7.60
N LEU A 772 36.36 3.66 6.47
CA LEU A 772 35.52 3.25 5.35
C LEU A 772 36.22 2.03 4.74
N GLY A 773 35.79 0.84 5.11
CA GLY A 773 36.28 -0.39 4.49
C GLY A 773 35.96 -0.41 2.99
N LYS A 774 36.63 -1.31 2.26
CA LYS A 774 36.36 -1.54 0.83
C LYS A 774 34.89 -1.80 0.50
N LYS A 775 34.08 -2.27 1.47
CA LYS A 775 32.64 -2.52 1.29
C LYS A 775 31.82 -1.23 1.39
N GLU A 776 32.19 -0.28 2.24
CA GLU A 776 31.53 1.03 2.30
C GLU A 776 31.82 1.90 1.07
N MET A 777 32.96 1.68 0.38
CA MET A 777 33.20 2.25 -0.95
C MET A 777 32.40 1.56 -2.08
N GLU A 778 31.96 0.31 -1.89
CA GLU A 778 31.07 -0.39 -2.83
C GLU A 778 29.62 0.12 -2.76
N VAL A 779 29.21 0.75 -1.65
CA VAL A 779 27.86 1.34 -1.44
C VAL A 779 27.51 2.43 -2.47
N ILE A 780 28.52 3.01 -3.13
CA ILE A 780 28.30 4.02 -4.19
C ILE A 780 27.97 3.37 -5.54
N ASN A 781 28.37 2.12 -5.74
CA ASN A 781 28.14 1.43 -7.01
C ASN A 781 26.68 0.98 -7.17
N GLU A 782 25.96 0.76 -6.07
CA GLU A 782 24.54 0.35 -6.07
C GLU A 782 23.74 1.25 -5.13
N ARG A 783 22.83 2.05 -5.72
CA ARG A 783 21.90 2.90 -4.96
C ARG A 783 20.92 2.01 -4.20
N LEU A 784 20.75 2.29 -2.90
CA LEU A 784 19.69 1.67 -2.09
C LEU A 784 18.34 1.76 -2.81
N SER A 785 17.65 0.64 -2.89
CA SER A 785 16.27 0.60 -3.35
C SER A 785 15.38 1.42 -2.41
N GLN A 786 14.22 1.85 -2.92
CA GLN A 786 13.33 2.67 -2.12
C GLN A 786 12.74 1.93 -0.92
N ASP A 787 12.55 0.60 -1.02
CA ASP A 787 12.14 -0.24 0.10
C ASP A 787 13.25 -0.31 1.18
N GLU A 788 14.52 -0.44 0.79
CA GLU A 788 15.65 -0.44 1.75
C GLU A 788 15.81 0.91 2.46
N ILE A 789 15.51 2.02 1.78
CA ILE A 789 15.51 3.36 2.38
C ILE A 789 14.40 3.46 3.43
N ASP A 790 13.20 2.99 3.11
CA ASP A 790 12.07 3.00 4.04
C ASP A 790 12.37 2.14 5.27
N ASP A 791 12.90 0.94 5.08
CA ASP A 791 13.28 0.04 6.17
C ASP A 791 14.39 0.64 7.06
N PHE A 792 15.27 1.49 6.52
CA PHE A 792 16.30 2.20 7.28
C PHE A 792 15.74 3.37 8.10
N GLU A 793 14.78 4.10 7.55
CA GLU A 793 14.19 5.28 8.19
C GLU A 793 13.03 4.93 9.14
N ASP A 794 12.33 3.83 8.91
CA ASP A 794 11.19 3.38 9.71
C ASP A 794 11.54 3.18 11.20
N PRO A 795 12.68 2.59 11.60
CA PRO A 795 13.08 2.51 13.02
C PRO A 795 13.29 3.89 13.68
N ILE A 796 13.69 4.91 12.91
CA ILE A 796 13.87 6.27 13.41
C ILE A 796 12.51 6.93 13.64
N LEU A 797 11.57 6.70 12.72
CA LEU A 797 10.16 7.05 12.91
C LEU A 797 9.57 6.30 14.09
N GLU A 798 9.73 4.98 14.16
CA GLU A 798 9.21 4.13 15.24
C GLU A 798 9.78 4.52 16.60
N ASN A 799 11.06 4.94 16.73
CA ASN A 799 11.58 5.43 18.01
C ASN A 799 11.05 6.83 18.37
N GLY A 800 10.89 7.72 17.38
CA GLY A 800 10.21 9.01 17.57
C GLY A 800 8.72 8.85 17.90
N ILE A 801 8.07 7.83 17.34
CA ILE A 801 6.68 7.41 17.56
C ILE A 801 6.56 6.60 18.86
N ALA A 802 7.58 5.85 19.31
CA ALA A 802 7.53 5.02 20.51
C ALA A 802 7.47 5.86 21.79
N ASP A 803 8.09 7.04 21.79
CA ASP A 803 7.85 8.04 22.82
C ASP A 803 6.49 8.74 22.64
N ARG A 804 5.93 8.84 21.43
CA ARG A 804 4.74 9.65 21.11
C ARG A 804 3.39 8.92 21.01
N ASP A 805 3.34 7.61 20.80
CA ASP A 805 2.16 6.77 21.04
C ASP A 805 1.86 6.71 22.54
N ARG A 806 2.84 7.05 23.40
CA ARG A 806 2.56 7.40 24.79
C ARG A 806 1.95 8.81 24.92
N HIS A 807 1.84 9.64 23.89
CA HIS A 807 1.54 11.08 24.01
C HIS A 807 0.52 11.64 23.00
N CYS A 808 -0.20 10.79 22.24
CA CYS A 808 -1.31 11.27 21.42
C CYS A 808 -2.43 11.87 22.30
N GLU A 809 -2.64 11.31 23.49
CA GLU A 809 -3.59 11.84 24.46
C GLU A 809 -3.05 13.07 25.18
N VAL A 810 -3.96 13.97 25.57
CA VAL A 810 -3.63 15.13 26.39
C VAL A 810 -3.06 14.66 27.73
N ARG A 811 -1.91 15.21 28.11
CA ARG A 811 -1.27 14.94 29.40
C ARG A 811 -0.86 16.23 30.07
N VAL A 812 -0.75 16.19 31.39
CA VAL A 812 -0.20 17.29 32.17
C VAL A 812 1.17 17.65 31.62
N LYS A 813 1.34 18.91 31.19
CA LYS A 813 2.61 19.41 30.68
C LYS A 813 3.65 19.31 31.78
N LYS A 814 4.76 18.63 31.50
CA LYS A 814 5.92 18.62 32.39
C LYS A 814 6.51 20.02 32.39
N LEU A 815 6.65 20.62 33.57
CA LEU A 815 7.40 21.87 33.72
C LEU A 815 8.88 21.56 33.55
N ILE A 816 9.56 22.34 32.72
CA ILE A 816 10.96 22.13 32.37
C ILE A 816 11.66 23.43 32.71
N PRO A 817 12.32 23.52 33.88
CA PRO A 817 13.08 24.70 34.24
C PRO A 817 14.17 24.93 33.21
N ILE A 818 14.39 26.20 32.87
CA ILE A 818 15.56 26.60 32.09
C ILE A 818 16.81 26.30 32.93
N ASP A 819 17.72 25.53 32.33
CA ASP A 819 19.03 25.23 32.87
C ASP A 819 20.04 25.68 31.82
N GLU A 820 20.82 26.70 32.17
CA GLU A 820 21.79 27.34 31.27
C GLU A 820 23.03 26.47 31.01
N GLU A 821 23.21 25.38 31.77
CA GLU A 821 24.31 24.42 31.59
C GLU A 821 23.84 23.11 30.93
N ASP A 822 22.55 22.79 30.96
CA ASP A 822 21.98 21.60 30.33
C ASP A 822 21.83 21.77 28.80
N VAL A 823 22.47 20.88 28.05
CA VAL A 823 22.50 20.91 26.59
C VAL A 823 21.12 20.71 25.97
N ALA A 824 20.24 19.92 26.61
CA ALA A 824 18.88 19.70 26.11
C ALA A 824 17.96 20.91 26.34
N SER A 825 18.11 21.60 27.48
CA SER A 825 17.42 22.86 27.79
C SER A 825 17.81 23.96 26.79
N LEU A 826 19.12 24.10 26.52
CA LEU A 826 19.67 25.02 25.53
C LEU A 826 19.21 24.71 24.11
N GLU A 827 19.19 23.43 23.70
CA GLU A 827 18.68 22.99 22.39
C GLU A 827 17.21 23.41 22.22
N ARG A 828 16.38 23.22 23.25
CA ARG A 828 14.96 23.60 23.21
C ARG A 828 14.77 25.11 23.06
N ALA A 829 15.55 25.91 23.77
CA ALA A 829 15.49 27.37 23.66
C ALA A 829 15.89 27.86 22.25
N LEU A 830 16.97 27.31 21.69
CA LEU A 830 17.37 27.58 20.30
C LEU A 830 16.30 27.16 19.29
N TYR A 831 15.71 25.99 19.51
CA TYR A 831 14.66 25.47 18.65
C TYR A 831 13.44 26.40 18.64
N ILE A 832 13.01 26.91 19.80
CA ILE A 832 11.90 27.89 19.88
C ILE A 832 12.24 29.14 19.06
N LEU A 833 13.39 29.77 19.27
CA LEU A 833 13.78 30.96 18.50
C LEU A 833 13.84 30.67 17.00
N GLY A 834 14.46 29.56 16.60
CA GLY A 834 14.59 29.17 15.21
C GLY A 834 13.25 28.96 14.52
N ARG A 835 12.33 28.22 15.15
CA ARG A 835 10.99 27.95 14.59
C ARG A 835 10.09 29.18 14.59
N VAL A 836 10.15 30.02 15.64
CA VAL A 836 9.45 31.31 15.67
C VAL A 836 9.95 32.20 14.54
N PHE A 837 11.27 32.34 14.40
CA PHE A 837 11.89 33.15 13.33
C PHE A 837 11.55 32.64 11.93
N LYS A 838 11.55 31.31 11.73
CA LYS A 838 11.19 30.68 10.46
C LYS A 838 9.73 30.96 10.05
N ASN A 839 8.80 30.89 11.01
CA ASN A 839 7.37 31.01 10.76
C ASN A 839 6.86 32.46 10.78
N ALA A 840 7.57 33.39 11.41
CA ALA A 840 7.29 34.84 11.39
C ALA A 840 7.97 35.53 10.20
N ASP A 841 7.62 35.11 9.00
CA ASP A 841 8.30 35.51 7.75
C ASP A 841 7.76 36.79 7.10
N ASP A 842 6.71 37.41 7.64
CA ASP A 842 6.17 38.70 7.17
C ASP A 842 6.81 39.91 7.89
N ILE A 843 7.89 39.70 8.65
CA ILE A 843 8.69 40.76 9.29
C ILE A 843 9.44 41.56 8.21
N LYS A 844 9.32 42.89 8.26
CA LYS A 844 9.94 43.80 7.26
C LYS A 844 11.29 44.37 7.70
N ASN A 845 11.62 44.29 8.99
CA ASN A 845 12.84 44.85 9.55
C ASN A 845 14.07 43.99 9.18
N GLY A 846 14.76 44.37 8.09
CA GLY A 846 15.94 43.65 7.60
C GLY A 846 17.11 43.60 8.59
N ASN A 847 17.24 44.58 9.48
CA ASN A 847 18.30 44.57 10.50
C ASN A 847 18.01 43.51 11.57
N LEU A 848 16.77 43.45 12.05
CA LEU A 848 16.34 42.43 13.01
C LEU A 848 16.52 41.01 12.43
N ILE A 849 16.10 40.80 11.17
CA ILE A 849 16.26 39.51 10.47
C ILE A 849 17.73 39.08 10.41
N ASN A 850 18.62 39.99 9.99
CA ASN A 850 20.05 39.69 9.92
C ASN A 850 20.66 39.44 11.30
N ASN A 851 20.23 40.19 12.33
CA ASN A 851 20.71 40.03 13.69
C ASN A 851 20.32 38.66 14.26
N ILE A 852 19.05 38.27 14.15
CA ILE A 852 18.56 36.96 14.61
C ILE A 852 19.24 35.84 13.83
N PHE A 853 19.34 35.95 12.50
CA PHE A 853 19.97 34.93 11.66
C PHE A 853 21.45 34.73 12.01
N ASN A 854 22.21 35.81 12.18
CA ASN A 854 23.61 35.74 12.60
C ASN A 854 23.75 35.14 14.00
N TYR A 855 22.87 35.54 14.92
CA TYR A 855 22.87 35.03 16.27
C TYR A 855 22.58 33.52 16.31
N LEU A 856 21.57 33.05 15.56
CA LEU A 856 21.26 31.63 15.44
C LEU A 856 22.44 30.85 14.86
N LEU A 857 23.05 31.34 13.78
CA LEU A 857 24.21 30.70 13.16
C LEU A 857 25.36 30.52 14.16
N ASP A 858 25.71 31.57 14.91
CA ASP A 858 26.83 31.54 15.85
C ASP A 858 26.50 30.70 17.09
N THR A 859 25.28 30.85 17.62
CA THR A 859 24.86 30.19 18.85
C THR A 859 24.64 28.69 18.65
N THR A 860 24.16 28.24 17.48
CA THR A 860 24.05 26.80 17.18
C THR A 860 25.43 26.14 17.09
N VAL A 861 26.45 26.87 16.61
CA VAL A 861 27.84 26.36 16.63
C VAL A 861 28.34 26.25 18.07
N MET A 862 28.15 27.27 18.89
CA MET A 862 28.54 27.26 20.31
C MET A 862 27.85 26.13 21.08
N TRP A 863 26.55 25.92 20.84
CA TRP A 863 25.80 24.79 21.38
C TRP A 863 26.40 23.44 20.97
N GLY A 864 26.83 23.29 19.71
CA GLY A 864 27.51 22.09 19.24
C GLY A 864 28.80 21.80 20.01
N PHE A 865 29.59 22.83 20.31
CA PHE A 865 30.80 22.66 21.13
C PHE A 865 30.46 22.29 22.58
N LYS A 866 29.44 22.92 23.18
CA LYS A 866 28.97 22.56 24.53
C LYS A 866 28.46 21.12 24.60
N LEU A 867 27.72 20.65 23.59
CA LEU A 867 27.29 19.26 23.43
C LEU A 867 28.48 18.30 23.38
N PHE A 868 29.54 18.67 22.68
CA PHE A 868 30.75 17.86 22.62
C PHE A 868 31.47 17.82 23.98
N GLU A 869 31.56 18.94 24.70
CA GLU A 869 32.19 19.01 26.01
C GLU A 869 31.44 18.23 27.09
N SER A 870 30.11 18.28 27.13
CA SER A 870 29.30 17.53 28.10
C SER A 870 29.55 16.02 27.96
N MET A 871 29.57 15.53 26.73
CA MET A 871 29.86 14.12 26.42
C MET A 871 31.29 13.73 26.79
N ARG A 872 32.27 14.63 26.60
CA ARG A 872 33.66 14.39 27.02
C ARG A 872 33.79 14.30 28.55
N LYS A 873 33.07 15.12 29.30
CA LYS A 873 33.04 15.06 30.77
C LYS A 873 32.48 13.73 31.27
N GLU A 874 31.43 13.21 30.61
CA GLU A 874 30.89 11.87 30.92
C GLU A 874 31.89 10.73 30.63
N THR A 875 32.70 10.83 29.57
CA THR A 875 33.73 9.82 29.25
C THR A 875 34.94 9.80 30.19
N ASN A 876 35.27 10.92 30.83
CA ASN A 876 36.44 11.04 31.72
C ASN A 876 36.14 10.66 33.19
N ASN A 877 34.93 10.18 33.48
CA ASN A 877 34.53 9.81 34.83
C ASN A 877 35.14 8.43 35.19
N PRO A 878 35.98 8.33 36.24
CA PRO A 878 36.82 7.14 36.49
C PRO A 878 36.05 5.84 36.80
N ASP A 879 34.75 5.93 37.10
CA ASP A 879 33.87 4.77 37.32
C ASP A 879 33.32 4.14 36.01
N ASN A 880 33.49 4.78 34.86
CA ASN A 880 32.95 4.34 33.55
C ASN A 880 34.07 3.95 32.56
N ASN A 881 34.88 2.95 32.88
CA ASN A 881 35.83 2.32 31.93
C ASN A 881 35.08 1.44 30.90
N ASN A 882 34.25 2.04 30.05
CA ASN A 882 33.59 1.38 28.93
C ASN A 882 34.14 1.92 27.60
N ASP A 883 34.99 1.13 26.92
CA ASP A 883 35.54 1.42 25.58
C ASP A 883 34.47 1.88 24.56
N HIS A 884 33.21 1.45 24.76
CA HIS A 884 32.06 1.83 23.94
C HIS A 884 31.68 3.31 24.02
N ILE A 885 31.75 3.93 25.20
CA ILE A 885 31.39 5.34 25.37
C ILE A 885 32.47 6.22 24.73
N THR A 886 33.74 5.83 24.86
CA THR A 886 34.87 6.49 24.20
C THR A 886 34.80 6.37 22.68
N MET A 887 34.42 5.20 22.13
CA MET A 887 34.17 5.04 20.69
C MET A 887 33.00 5.91 20.21
N LEU A 888 31.90 5.98 20.98
CA LEU A 888 30.73 6.79 20.63
C LEU A 888 31.06 8.29 20.67
N ALA A 889 31.82 8.74 21.67
CA ALA A 889 32.31 10.11 21.75
C ALA A 889 33.23 10.47 20.56
N ASN A 890 34.11 9.54 20.14
CA ASN A 890 34.95 9.71 18.95
C ASN A 890 34.14 9.75 17.64
N LEU A 891 33.06 8.96 17.53
CA LEU A 891 32.16 9.03 16.39
C LEU A 891 31.41 10.37 16.35
N MET A 892 30.86 10.81 17.49
CA MET A 892 30.17 12.10 17.57
C MET A 892 31.09 13.27 17.28
N LYS A 893 32.35 13.19 17.71
CA LYS A 893 33.42 14.16 17.40
C LYS A 893 33.51 14.40 15.90
N GLN A 894 33.50 13.33 15.11
CA GLN A 894 33.63 13.37 13.64
C GLN A 894 32.34 13.82 12.95
N LEU A 895 31.18 13.53 13.56
CA LEU A 895 29.86 13.92 13.06
C LEU A 895 29.43 15.32 13.52
N LEU A 896 30.18 16.00 14.38
CA LEU A 896 29.80 17.27 14.98
C LEU A 896 29.35 18.32 13.93
N PRO A 897 30.09 18.58 12.84
CA PRO A 897 29.65 19.54 11.84
C PRO A 897 28.33 19.14 11.18
N VAL A 898 28.12 17.85 10.91
CA VAL A 898 26.88 17.31 10.33
C VAL A 898 25.72 17.46 11.31
N ILE A 899 25.92 17.18 12.60
CA ILE A 899 24.90 17.33 13.64
C ILE A 899 24.46 18.79 13.74
N VAL A 900 25.43 19.71 13.90
CA VAL A 900 25.18 21.16 14.00
C VAL A 900 24.45 21.67 12.75
N GLN A 901 24.89 21.25 11.56
CA GLN A 901 24.27 21.64 10.30
C GLN A 901 22.84 21.11 10.15
N SER A 902 22.61 19.82 10.44
CA SER A 902 21.28 19.21 10.38
C SER A 902 20.32 19.88 11.36
N ARG A 903 20.78 20.19 12.59
CA ARG A 903 19.99 20.91 13.60
C ARG A 903 19.64 22.33 13.16
N LEU A 904 20.60 23.08 12.63
CA LEU A 904 20.34 24.43 12.10
C LEU A 904 19.34 24.38 10.94
N SER A 905 19.51 23.43 10.02
CA SER A 905 18.61 23.27 8.88
C SER A 905 17.19 22.88 9.29
N ASP A 906 17.03 22.06 10.33
CA ASP A 906 15.72 21.69 10.90
C ASP A 906 14.99 22.91 11.53
N MET A 907 15.77 23.77 12.21
CA MET A 907 15.26 24.98 12.85
C MET A 907 14.84 26.09 11.87
N ILE A 908 15.69 26.43 10.90
CA ILE A 908 15.50 27.61 10.02
C ILE A 908 15.55 27.34 8.51
N GLY A 909 15.76 26.09 8.08
CA GLY A 909 15.78 25.74 6.66
C GLY A 909 14.42 25.95 6.01
N ALA A 910 14.29 26.98 5.19
CA ALA A 910 13.07 27.34 4.46
C ALA A 910 13.39 28.06 3.14
N VAL A 911 12.48 27.98 2.16
CA VAL A 911 12.68 28.54 0.81
C VAL A 911 12.88 30.07 0.84
N ASN A 912 12.12 30.77 1.67
CA ASN A 912 12.21 32.22 1.88
C ASN A 912 13.60 32.66 2.41
N MET A 913 14.30 31.79 3.14
CA MET A 913 15.64 32.08 3.70
C MET A 913 16.77 32.00 2.68
N GLN A 914 16.56 31.45 1.48
CA GLN A 914 17.63 31.30 0.48
C GLN A 914 18.32 32.63 0.14
N SER A 915 17.56 33.72 0.07
CA SER A 915 18.10 35.04 -0.27
C SER A 915 19.02 35.58 0.83
N VAL A 916 18.62 35.42 2.10
CA VAL A 916 19.40 35.81 3.28
C VAL A 916 20.69 34.98 3.36
N ILE A 917 20.58 33.66 3.15
CA ILE A 917 21.73 32.74 3.17
C ILE A 917 22.74 33.10 2.05
N LYS A 918 22.27 33.33 0.82
CA LYS A 918 23.14 33.71 -0.31
C LYS A 918 23.87 35.03 -0.07
N LYS A 919 23.17 36.06 0.43
CA LYS A 919 23.79 37.35 0.82
C LYS A 919 24.83 37.16 1.93
N LYS A 920 24.57 36.28 2.90
CA LYS A 920 25.54 35.99 3.96
C LYS A 920 26.80 35.31 3.42
N ILE A 921 26.65 34.33 2.51
CA ILE A 921 27.79 33.68 1.83
C ILE A 921 28.64 34.72 1.09
N GLU A 922 28.01 35.64 0.36
CA GLU A 922 28.69 36.76 -0.33
C GLU A 922 29.44 37.66 0.66
N SER A 923 28.83 37.99 1.80
CA SER A 923 29.47 38.82 2.83
C SER A 923 30.74 38.17 3.43
N ILE A 924 30.71 36.86 3.69
CA ILE A 924 31.83 36.11 4.27
C ILE A 924 32.96 35.94 3.25
N SER A 925 32.61 35.74 1.97
CA SER A 925 33.60 35.63 0.88
C SER A 925 34.31 36.95 0.54
N LEU A 926 33.82 38.10 1.03
CA LEU A 926 34.44 39.41 0.83
C LEU A 926 35.38 39.86 1.96
N THR A 927 35.39 39.19 3.12
CA THR A 927 36.01 39.76 4.35
C THR A 927 37.13 38.96 5.00
N ASP A 928 37.22 37.63 4.87
CA ASP A 928 38.46 36.86 5.20
C ASP A 928 38.30 35.36 4.87
N GLU A 929 39.09 34.82 3.93
CA GLU A 929 38.97 33.40 3.50
C GLU A 929 39.46 32.37 4.54
N LYS A 930 40.17 32.81 5.59
CA LYS A 930 40.89 31.87 6.48
C LYS A 930 40.11 31.48 7.74
N ASP A 931 39.09 32.25 8.13
CA ASP A 931 38.56 32.22 9.50
C ASP A 931 37.03 32.00 9.63
N SER A 932 36.36 31.42 8.63
CA SER A 932 34.90 31.14 8.69
C SER A 932 34.45 29.89 7.92
N GLN A 933 35.33 28.90 7.77
CA GLN A 933 35.05 27.67 7.01
C GLN A 933 33.91 26.85 7.61
N PHE A 934 33.79 26.76 8.95
CA PHE A 934 32.67 26.04 9.55
C PHE A 934 31.32 26.72 9.25
N LYS A 935 31.25 28.06 9.36
CA LYS A 935 30.05 28.82 9.00
C LYS A 935 29.69 28.64 7.52
N LEU A 936 30.68 28.68 6.62
CA LEU A 936 30.45 28.42 5.20
C LEU A 936 29.92 27.00 4.93
N PHE A 937 30.43 25.99 5.64
CA PHE A 937 29.88 24.63 5.59
C PHE A 937 28.38 24.63 5.97
N LEU A 938 28.01 25.25 7.09
CA LEU A 938 26.60 25.32 7.52
C LEU A 938 25.71 25.97 6.45
N LEU A 939 26.14 27.10 5.88
CA LEU A 939 25.37 27.84 4.87
C LEU A 939 25.24 27.10 3.53
N PHE A 940 26.32 26.46 3.05
CA PHE A 940 26.28 25.70 1.78
C PHE A 940 25.32 24.52 1.86
N TYR A 941 25.40 23.73 2.93
CA TYR A 941 24.58 22.54 3.07
C TYR A 941 23.14 22.86 3.49
N MET A 942 22.87 23.96 4.18
CA MET A 942 21.51 24.46 4.39
C MET A 942 20.83 24.85 3.07
N LEU A 943 21.55 25.47 2.11
CA LEU A 943 20.99 25.73 0.78
C LEU A 943 20.67 24.43 0.02
N CYS A 944 21.53 23.41 0.14
CA CYS A 944 21.33 22.11 -0.50
C CYS A 944 20.19 21.31 0.15
N ASP A 945 19.99 21.46 1.46
CA ASP A 945 18.86 20.86 2.18
C ASP A 945 17.52 21.52 1.82
N ILE A 946 17.51 22.82 1.49
CA ILE A 946 16.30 23.51 1.00
C ILE A 946 15.93 23.05 -0.42
N ASP A 947 16.89 23.09 -1.35
CA ASP A 947 16.69 22.65 -2.73
C ASP A 947 18.02 22.17 -3.32
N LEU A 948 18.19 20.84 -3.35
CA LEU A 948 19.39 20.19 -3.85
C LEU A 948 19.60 20.47 -5.34
N SER A 949 18.53 20.49 -6.13
CA SER A 949 18.60 20.61 -7.58
C SER A 949 19.14 21.98 -8.03
N SER A 950 18.67 23.05 -7.40
CA SER A 950 19.09 24.41 -7.72
C SER A 950 20.44 24.80 -7.09
N ASN A 951 20.85 24.11 -6.02
CA ASN A 951 22.00 24.51 -5.20
C ASN A 951 23.18 23.54 -5.23
N ILE A 952 23.17 22.50 -6.08
CA ILE A 952 24.27 21.50 -6.18
C ILE A 952 25.66 22.13 -6.38
N ARG A 953 25.75 23.26 -7.09
CA ARG A 953 26.99 24.04 -7.28
C ARG A 953 27.68 24.46 -5.98
N TYR A 954 26.93 24.58 -4.88
CA TYR A 954 27.51 24.93 -3.58
C TYR A 954 28.23 23.75 -2.93
N ILE A 955 27.88 22.51 -3.31
CA ILE A 955 28.67 21.32 -2.95
C ILE A 955 30.03 21.41 -3.63
N GLU A 956 30.08 21.73 -4.93
CA GLU A 956 31.34 21.91 -5.68
C GLU A 956 32.22 23.00 -5.06
N LYS A 957 31.64 24.16 -4.75
CA LYS A 957 32.33 25.24 -4.04
C LYS A 957 32.84 24.79 -2.67
N SER A 958 32.07 23.98 -1.94
CA SER A 958 32.47 23.47 -0.62
C SER A 958 33.74 22.61 -0.71
N VAL A 959 33.89 21.80 -1.76
CA VAL A 959 35.09 20.96 -1.98
C VAL A 959 36.34 21.81 -2.21
N GLN A 960 36.19 22.93 -2.90
CA GLN A 960 37.30 23.83 -3.26
C GLN A 960 37.73 24.74 -2.09
N VAL A 961 36.75 25.29 -1.37
CA VAL A 961 36.97 26.33 -0.34
C VAL A 961 37.28 25.73 1.02
N LEU A 962 36.65 24.61 1.40
CA LEU A 962 36.79 24.03 2.73
C LEU A 962 38.01 23.10 2.81
N LYS A 963 39.00 23.53 3.60
CA LYS A 963 40.30 22.86 3.76
C LYS A 963 40.43 22.10 5.08
N ILE A 964 39.59 22.39 6.08
CA ILE A 964 39.62 21.71 7.38
C ILE A 964 39.27 20.21 7.20
N PRO A 965 40.11 19.26 7.67
CA PRO A 965 39.90 17.83 7.45
C PRO A 965 38.55 17.28 7.92
N ILE A 966 38.08 17.67 9.10
CA ILE A 966 36.78 17.22 9.63
C ILE A 966 35.59 17.75 8.80
N LEU A 967 35.71 18.94 8.21
CA LEU A 967 34.70 19.47 7.29
C LEU A 967 34.70 18.68 5.97
N LYS A 968 35.89 18.31 5.44
CA LYS A 968 35.97 17.44 4.25
C LYS A 968 35.33 16.08 4.48
N HIS A 969 35.48 15.51 5.67
CA HIS A 969 34.79 14.29 6.05
C HIS A 969 33.26 14.49 6.08
N SER A 970 32.82 15.61 6.67
CA SER A 970 31.41 15.98 6.74
C SER A 970 30.78 16.20 5.35
N ILE A 971 31.55 16.74 4.39
CA ILE A 971 31.16 16.84 2.96
C ILE A 971 30.86 15.44 2.39
N MET A 972 31.73 14.46 2.62
CA MET A 972 31.52 13.10 2.12
C MET A 972 30.22 12.50 2.66
N ILE A 973 29.95 12.66 3.96
CA ILE A 973 28.72 12.17 4.59
C ILE A 973 27.49 12.84 3.98
N LYS A 974 27.51 14.16 3.80
CA LYS A 974 26.38 14.88 3.17
C LYS A 974 26.17 14.46 1.72
N ILE A 975 27.22 14.23 0.94
CA ILE A 975 27.10 13.73 -0.45
C ILE A 975 26.46 12.34 -0.46
N LEU A 976 26.88 11.42 0.42
CA LEU A 976 26.27 10.10 0.55
C LEU A 976 24.79 10.19 0.97
N TYR A 977 24.50 11.04 1.95
CA TYR A 977 23.13 11.31 2.38
C TYR A 977 22.27 11.78 1.21
N TYR A 978 22.74 12.76 0.43
CA TYR A 978 22.00 13.22 -0.74
C TYR A 978 21.82 12.12 -1.78
N TYR A 979 22.88 11.36 -2.05
CA TYR A 979 22.87 10.29 -3.05
C TYR A 979 21.84 9.20 -2.76
N HIS A 980 21.79 8.73 -1.51
CA HIS A 980 20.87 7.67 -1.13
C HIS A 980 19.45 8.17 -0.86
N PHE A 981 19.30 9.27 -0.12
CA PHE A 981 18.00 9.65 0.45
C PHE A 981 17.25 10.74 -0.31
N ARG A 982 17.94 11.57 -1.11
CA ARG A 982 17.36 12.82 -1.65
C ARG A 982 17.30 12.88 -3.18
N ILE A 983 17.93 11.95 -3.88
CA ILE A 983 17.90 11.89 -5.35
C ILE A 983 16.52 11.50 -5.90
N SER A 984 15.70 10.76 -5.16
CA SER A 984 14.31 10.45 -5.54
C SER A 984 13.41 11.68 -5.59
N GLU A 985 13.79 12.76 -4.91
CA GLU A 985 13.05 14.02 -4.91
C GLU A 985 13.26 14.83 -6.21
N ILE A 986 14.28 14.49 -7.00
CA ILE A 986 14.67 15.21 -8.20
C ILE A 986 13.86 14.73 -9.41
N HIS A 987 13.48 15.68 -10.27
CA HIS A 987 12.73 15.37 -11.50
C HIS A 987 13.45 14.30 -12.37
N PRO A 988 12.74 13.28 -12.89
CA PRO A 988 13.36 12.14 -13.59
C PRO A 988 14.29 12.52 -14.76
N GLN A 989 14.05 13.66 -15.40
CA GLN A 989 14.85 14.13 -16.53
C GLN A 989 16.28 14.56 -16.14
N ILE A 990 16.47 15.10 -14.93
CA ILE A 990 17.78 15.61 -14.45
C ILE A 990 18.40 14.70 -13.38
N GLN A 991 17.63 13.74 -12.86
CA GLN A 991 18.06 12.82 -11.80
C GLN A 991 19.39 12.12 -12.12
N LYS A 992 19.54 11.51 -13.30
CA LYS A 992 20.77 10.82 -13.72
C LYS A 992 21.98 11.74 -13.82
N ALA A 993 21.78 13.00 -14.23
CA ALA A 993 22.85 13.97 -14.32
C ALA A 993 23.34 14.39 -12.92
N THR A 994 22.40 14.58 -11.99
CA THR A 994 22.70 14.87 -10.58
C THR A 994 23.39 13.70 -9.90
N GLU A 995 22.93 12.46 -10.11
CA GLU A 995 23.58 11.23 -9.62
C GLU A 995 25.06 11.20 -10.00
N LYS A 996 25.35 11.39 -11.30
CA LYS A 996 26.72 11.40 -11.81
C LYS A 996 27.56 12.53 -11.22
N THR A 997 26.96 13.70 -11.00
CA THR A 997 27.65 14.85 -10.40
C THR A 997 28.06 14.56 -8.95
N LEU A 998 27.16 14.00 -8.15
CA LEU A 998 27.43 13.61 -6.76
C LEU A 998 28.50 12.51 -6.66
N GLN A 999 28.46 11.51 -7.54
CA GLN A 999 29.49 10.45 -7.62
C GLN A 999 30.89 11.02 -7.95
N ASN A 1000 30.96 11.97 -8.90
CA ASN A 1000 32.21 12.62 -9.26
C ASN A 1000 32.77 13.44 -8.09
N LEU A 1001 31.92 14.23 -7.42
CA LEU A 1001 32.32 15.04 -6.27
C LEU A 1001 32.77 14.18 -5.08
N TYR A 1002 32.07 13.07 -4.81
CA TYR A 1002 32.53 12.11 -3.80
C TYR A 1002 33.92 11.58 -4.13
N SER A 1003 34.14 11.18 -5.38
CA SER A 1003 35.44 10.65 -5.85
C SER A 1003 36.57 11.68 -5.73
N GLU A 1004 36.27 12.96 -5.95
CA GLU A 1004 37.22 14.05 -5.77
C GLU A 1004 37.61 14.25 -4.30
N VAL A 1005 36.63 14.25 -3.39
CA VAL A 1005 36.87 14.42 -1.94
C VAL A 1005 37.58 13.20 -1.36
N ALA A 1006 37.18 11.99 -1.75
CA ALA A 1006 37.75 10.73 -1.26
C ALA A 1006 39.25 10.60 -1.56
N LYS A 1007 39.73 11.13 -2.70
CA LYS A 1007 41.17 11.16 -3.05
C LYS A 1007 42.03 11.90 -2.02
N SER A 1008 41.44 12.78 -1.21
CA SER A 1008 42.16 13.53 -0.17
C SER A 1008 42.39 12.75 1.14
N PHE A 1009 41.82 11.54 1.27
CA PHE A 1009 41.95 10.67 2.44
C PHE A 1009 42.73 9.39 2.09
N ASN A 1010 44.06 9.37 2.31
CA ASN A 1010 44.88 8.15 2.17
C ASN A 1010 44.74 7.28 3.44
N SER A 1011 44.18 6.07 3.33
CA SER A 1011 43.99 5.16 4.46
C SER A 1011 45.07 4.08 4.54
N SER A 1012 45.95 4.14 5.54
CA SER A 1012 46.71 2.98 6.01
C SER A 1012 46.77 2.99 7.54
N LEU A 1013 45.75 2.47 8.23
CA LEU A 1013 45.83 2.10 9.64
C LEU A 1013 44.58 1.26 10.02
N TYR A 1014 44.81 -0.02 10.34
CA TYR A 1014 43.91 -1.10 10.81
C TYR A 1014 43.16 -1.96 9.75
N SER A 1015 42.72 -3.17 10.15
CA SER A 1015 42.20 -4.22 9.25
C SER A 1015 40.80 -4.71 9.65
N LYS A 1016 40.01 -5.07 8.62
CA LYS A 1016 38.60 -5.51 8.62
C LYS A 1016 38.21 -6.51 9.74
N ASN A 1017 39.16 -7.31 10.22
CA ASN A 1017 38.91 -8.37 11.20
C ASN A 1017 38.73 -7.88 12.64
N GLN A 1018 39.27 -6.72 13.01
CA GLN A 1018 39.16 -6.25 14.40
C GLN A 1018 37.81 -5.57 14.68
N VAL A 1019 37.28 -4.76 13.77
CA VAL A 1019 36.00 -4.03 13.95
C VAL A 1019 34.78 -4.96 13.91
N SER A 1020 34.77 -5.94 12.99
CA SER A 1020 33.67 -6.92 12.91
C SER A 1020 33.63 -7.88 14.12
N GLN A 1021 34.80 -8.21 14.70
CA GLN A 1021 34.86 -8.97 15.96
C GLN A 1021 34.37 -8.16 17.17
N ILE A 1022 34.44 -6.82 17.11
CA ILE A 1022 33.99 -5.91 18.17
C ILE A 1022 32.45 -5.74 18.14
N PHE A 1023 31.85 -5.53 16.96
CA PHE A 1023 30.38 -5.49 16.82
C PHE A 1023 29.72 -6.82 17.18
N ASN A 1024 30.31 -7.95 16.77
CA ASN A 1024 29.81 -9.28 17.14
C ASN A 1024 29.97 -9.59 18.65
N LYS A 1025 30.92 -8.96 19.35
CA LYS A 1025 31.06 -9.06 20.81
C LYS A 1025 30.06 -8.16 21.55
N LEU A 1026 29.69 -7.03 20.97
CA LEU A 1026 28.69 -6.08 21.47
C LEU A 1026 27.28 -6.67 21.52
N ASP A 1027 26.85 -7.34 20.44
CA ASP A 1027 25.53 -7.98 20.38
C ASP A 1027 25.45 -9.17 21.35
N LYS A 1028 26.54 -9.93 21.51
CA LYS A 1028 26.61 -11.03 22.48
C LYS A 1028 26.58 -10.55 23.93
N LYS A 1029 27.14 -9.38 24.27
CA LYS A 1029 27.10 -8.84 25.64
C LYS A 1029 25.75 -8.22 26.02
N LYS A 1030 25.06 -7.53 25.10
CA LYS A 1030 23.68 -7.03 25.32
C LYS A 1030 22.69 -8.15 25.65
N MET A 1031 22.86 -9.34 25.06
CA MET A 1031 22.06 -10.52 25.42
C MET A 1031 22.37 -11.10 26.80
N VAL A 1032 23.59 -10.88 27.33
CA VAL A 1032 24.01 -11.39 28.64
C VAL A 1032 23.61 -10.44 29.78
N GLU A 1033 23.61 -9.13 29.56
CA GLU A 1033 23.18 -8.15 30.57
C GLU A 1033 21.64 -8.13 30.76
N LYS A 1034 20.85 -8.40 29.71
CA LYS A 1034 19.40 -8.62 29.82
C LYS A 1034 19.02 -9.84 30.67
N LYS A 1035 19.92 -10.81 30.85
CA LYS A 1035 19.72 -11.97 31.75
C LYS A 1035 20.13 -11.72 33.20
N LYS A 1036 20.81 -10.61 33.51
CA LYS A 1036 21.20 -10.27 34.89
C LYS A 1036 20.25 -9.29 35.60
N ASN A 1037 19.39 -8.58 34.86
CA ASN A 1037 18.39 -7.66 35.40
C ASN A 1037 16.93 -8.09 35.08
N SER A 1038 16.69 -9.37 34.79
CA SER A 1038 15.35 -9.98 34.72
C SER A 1038 14.99 -10.64 36.04
#